data_AF-A0A9W7GK80-F1
#
_entry.id   AF-A0A9W7GK80-F1
#
_cell.length_a   1.000
_cell.length_b   1.000
_cell.length_c   1.000
_cell.angle_alpha   90.00
_cell.angle_beta   90.00
_cell.angle_gamma   90.00
#
_symmetry.space_group_name_H-M   'P 1'
#
loop_
_entity.id
_entity.type
_entity.pdbx_description
1 polymer ?
#
loop_
_entity_poly.entity_id
_entity_poly.type
_entity_poly.pdbx_seq_one_letter_code
_entity_poly.pdbx_strand_id
1 'polypeptide(L)'
;MPAAKVAESTLSFDHRTSFRRKSIDEGLIVSVNFQDYNQITLKQVSGKLREFQTSSTSSSPSSSSLEDSANVVAQAYVDLVKACRGNVENAIREFCDEVLPDGEIAVLTRAILLSLGPKIKPGMKLARIGLGVRILLSLALTYTDLITDVLVLKEYREGGEATIRFFHISVSLLALATLSNVALAFIENQKKGTKAIAKGAVLAVLQLNPIYHGARVWGGWDTNEDDTLDPFLAFLISRMFELIFEVIPEIVLQLFVLYRTKEISWVIGFSIFSSVVSAAYITTDCTMMFERSMMNKQKKGPYCNPLYGFVPIAKYHTVIVEAGMFLCYGGYLACSMIALSAALTAFDSYYVPLVMGCEFAAVCAVLASRDQLIFILEQPGSNVISPCFNFCLYVLMSVMPFVPLHSDGFIGGGWYSSIIVYRVISCAIVVIFATNNFASSDATAEAVHIRGETVITMFFIALFATIIGATLFLRFIMRSRRSNFYRSRRTPAMFYDWLFDAHQLLYDANTKDQQRTYIWLETHPKYFAKDKVKAWLLGLKSDGDILGGGDKNLPKGCNQFSGHLIDSFFTKSLQRFAWYNDAEGFAQVKAHLDELKEEVDKRPLSIVTRATLKEHGTTTNTSDNNKEREKHLTPNTSDDNNKEREEHLVEESQQIKTLKQEISRLEAVVAGQRCDNCRRRGDNSIMTESQTTSHHITSTFTHNYSCT
;
A
#
# COMPACT_ATOMS: atom_id res chain seq x y z
N MET A 1 -56.49 -26.12 32.04
CA MET A 1 -57.49 -26.39 30.97
C MET A 1 -57.07 -25.63 29.71
N PRO A 2 -57.23 -26.19 28.50
CA PRO A 2 -56.49 -27.30 27.86
C PRO A 2 -55.53 -26.77 26.76
N ALA A 3 -54.29 -27.25 26.63
CA ALA A 3 -53.80 -28.44 25.88
C ALA A 3 -54.08 -28.45 24.35
N ALA A 4 -53.05 -28.18 23.55
CA ALA A 4 -52.96 -28.51 22.12
C ALA A 4 -51.47 -28.78 21.76
N LYS A 5 -51.06 -30.05 21.72
CA LYS A 5 -50.91 -30.96 20.57
C LYS A 5 -49.76 -30.61 19.61
N VAL A 6 -48.66 -31.33 19.86
CA VAL A 6 -47.50 -31.57 19.00
C VAL A 6 -47.92 -32.44 17.81
N ALA A 7 -47.44 -32.12 16.61
CA ALA A 7 -47.48 -33.00 15.44
C ALA A 7 -46.06 -33.13 14.88
N GLU A 8 -45.48 -34.31 15.05
CA GLU A 8 -44.35 -34.81 14.27
C GLU A 8 -44.83 -35.20 12.87
N SER A 9 -44.04 -34.89 11.84
CA SER A 9 -44.09 -35.63 10.59
C SER A 9 -42.67 -35.86 10.07
N THR A 10 -42.24 -37.10 10.20
CA THR A 10 -41.17 -37.75 9.46
C THR A 10 -41.63 -37.97 8.02
N LEU A 11 -40.80 -37.63 7.03
CA LEU A 11 -40.93 -38.19 5.69
C LEU A 11 -39.59 -38.17 4.95
N SER A 12 -39.12 -39.39 4.69
CA SER A 12 -38.04 -39.77 3.78
C SER A 12 -38.31 -39.31 2.36
N PHE A 13 -37.27 -38.94 1.60
CA PHE A 13 -37.34 -39.01 0.14
C PHE A 13 -35.98 -39.39 -0.45
N ASP A 14 -35.95 -40.59 -1.01
CA ASP A 14 -34.97 -41.08 -1.96
C ASP A 14 -35.71 -41.26 -3.29
N HIS A 15 -35.41 -40.44 -4.31
CA HIS A 15 -35.33 -40.90 -5.70
C HIS A 15 -34.82 -39.80 -6.65
N ARG A 16 -33.84 -40.20 -7.46
CA ARG A 16 -33.45 -39.57 -8.73
C ARG A 16 -34.65 -39.32 -9.65
N THR A 17 -34.72 -38.11 -10.22
CA THR A 17 -35.10 -37.92 -11.63
C THR A 17 -34.46 -36.64 -12.19
N SER A 18 -33.87 -36.80 -13.37
CA SER A 18 -33.34 -35.77 -14.24
C SER A 18 -34.37 -34.69 -14.58
N PHE A 19 -33.97 -33.41 -14.56
CA PHE A 19 -34.75 -32.36 -15.23
C PHE A 19 -33.85 -31.43 -16.07
N ARG A 20 -34.25 -31.34 -17.34
CA ARG A 20 -33.72 -30.52 -18.43
C ARG A 20 -33.63 -29.05 -18.06
N ARG A 21 -32.51 -28.41 -18.40
CA ARG A 21 -32.43 -26.96 -18.62
C ARG A 21 -33.34 -26.57 -19.79
N LYS A 22 -34.30 -25.70 -19.52
CA LYS A 22 -34.86 -24.75 -20.51
C LYS A 22 -34.77 -23.35 -19.94
N SER A 23 -34.44 -22.44 -20.84
CA SER A 23 -34.08 -21.03 -20.72
C SER A 23 -34.89 -20.19 -19.72
N ILE A 24 -34.17 -19.40 -18.94
CA ILE A 24 -34.58 -18.05 -18.55
C ILE A 24 -33.43 -17.15 -19.01
N ASP A 25 -33.55 -16.67 -20.24
CA ASP A 25 -32.85 -15.48 -20.72
C ASP A 25 -33.74 -14.27 -20.42
N GLU A 26 -33.11 -13.09 -20.33
CA GLU A 26 -33.67 -11.77 -20.02
C GLU A 26 -33.60 -11.35 -18.54
N GLY A 27 -32.41 -10.86 -18.17
CA GLY A 27 -32.15 -10.15 -16.92
C GLY A 27 -30.73 -9.56 -16.90
N LEU A 28 -30.54 -8.43 -17.60
CA LEU A 28 -29.40 -7.51 -17.52
C LEU A 28 -27.99 -8.13 -17.44
N ILE A 29 -27.58 -8.87 -18.47
CA ILE A 29 -26.17 -9.13 -18.74
C ILE A 29 -25.64 -7.96 -19.57
N VAL A 30 -24.81 -7.10 -18.98
CA VAL A 30 -23.89 -6.28 -19.78
C VAL A 30 -22.91 -7.25 -20.41
N SER A 31 -23.18 -7.68 -21.64
CA SER A 31 -22.25 -8.49 -22.42
C SER A 31 -21.10 -7.59 -22.86
N VAL A 32 -20.10 -7.44 -22.00
CA VAL A 32 -18.77 -7.04 -22.49
C VAL A 32 -18.27 -8.23 -23.28
N ASN A 33 -18.16 -8.08 -24.60
CA ASN A 33 -17.63 -9.11 -25.46
C ASN A 33 -16.13 -9.30 -25.15
N PHE A 34 -15.82 -10.27 -24.26
CA PHE A 34 -14.48 -10.46 -23.71
C PHE A 34 -13.44 -10.96 -24.72
N GLN A 35 -13.85 -11.44 -25.91
CA GLN A 35 -12.92 -11.76 -27.00
C GLN A 35 -12.27 -10.51 -27.60
N ASP A 36 -12.97 -9.36 -27.60
CA ASP A 36 -12.43 -8.11 -28.11
C ASP A 36 -11.26 -7.63 -27.26
N TYR A 37 -11.27 -7.87 -25.95
CA TYR A 37 -10.19 -7.43 -25.05
C TYR A 37 -8.83 -8.08 -25.38
N ASN A 38 -8.80 -9.37 -25.71
CA ASN A 38 -7.55 -10.06 -26.07
C ASN A 38 -6.98 -9.57 -27.42
N GLN A 39 -7.84 -9.33 -28.41
CA GLN A 39 -7.39 -8.82 -29.71
C GLN A 39 -7.00 -7.33 -29.63
N ILE A 40 -7.66 -6.54 -28.78
CA ILE A 40 -7.36 -5.13 -28.56
C ILE A 40 -5.99 -4.98 -27.89
N THR A 41 -5.66 -5.78 -26.86
CA THR A 41 -4.35 -5.66 -26.20
C THR A 41 -3.20 -6.06 -27.13
N LEU A 42 -3.34 -7.13 -27.92
CA LEU A 42 -2.30 -7.59 -28.85
C LEU A 42 -2.07 -6.58 -29.98
N LYS A 43 -3.16 -6.06 -30.59
CA LYS A 43 -3.08 -4.99 -31.60
C LYS A 43 -2.55 -3.66 -31.06
N GLN A 44 -2.89 -3.28 -29.83
CA GLN A 44 -2.37 -2.06 -29.21
C GLN A 44 -0.88 -2.17 -28.91
N VAL A 45 -0.45 -3.33 -28.41
CA VAL A 45 0.95 -3.64 -28.16
C VAL A 45 1.74 -3.64 -29.47
N SER A 46 1.24 -4.31 -30.51
CA SER A 46 1.92 -4.39 -31.79
C SER A 46 1.90 -3.08 -32.57
N GLY A 47 0.84 -2.28 -32.42
CA GLY A 47 0.77 -0.91 -32.92
C GLY A 47 1.88 -0.03 -32.35
N LYS A 48 1.99 0.03 -31.01
CA LYS A 48 3.05 0.78 -30.32
C LYS A 48 4.46 0.31 -30.71
N LEU A 49 4.63 -0.99 -30.93
CA LEU A 49 5.92 -1.56 -31.35
C LEU A 49 6.28 -1.27 -32.79
N ARG A 50 5.29 -1.30 -33.72
CA ARG A 50 5.51 -0.90 -35.11
C ARG A 50 5.83 0.58 -35.24
N GLU A 51 5.11 1.45 -34.54
CA GLU A 51 5.41 2.88 -34.47
C GLU A 51 6.86 3.13 -34.01
N PHE A 52 7.32 2.35 -33.03
CA PHE A 52 8.69 2.42 -32.54
C PHE A 52 9.73 1.87 -33.54
N GLN A 53 9.45 0.75 -34.20
CA GLN A 53 10.32 0.20 -35.26
C GLN A 53 10.43 1.16 -36.46
N THR A 54 9.34 1.84 -36.83
CA THR A 54 9.35 2.82 -37.93
C THR A 54 10.08 4.12 -37.59
N SER A 55 10.23 4.46 -36.30
CA SER A 55 10.94 5.66 -35.86
C SER A 55 12.45 5.44 -35.67
N SER A 56 12.92 4.19 -35.60
CA SER A 56 14.33 3.84 -35.34
C SER A 56 15.19 3.65 -36.61
N THR A 57 14.60 3.63 -37.81
CA THR A 57 15.33 3.39 -39.07
C THR A 57 16.18 4.56 -39.60
N SER A 58 16.21 5.73 -38.94
CA SER A 58 16.88 6.93 -39.47
C SER A 58 18.15 7.40 -38.73
N SER A 59 18.54 6.76 -37.63
CA SER A 59 19.82 7.04 -36.94
C SER A 59 20.20 5.91 -35.98
N SER A 60 21.51 5.68 -35.76
CA SER A 60 21.99 4.66 -34.83
C SER A 60 21.34 4.83 -33.44
N PRO A 61 20.63 3.81 -32.91
CA PRO A 61 19.92 3.94 -31.66
C PRO A 61 20.89 4.16 -30.49
N SER A 62 20.63 5.16 -29.66
CA SER A 62 21.33 5.34 -28.39
C SER A 62 21.03 4.16 -27.45
N SER A 63 21.96 3.83 -26.55
CA SER A 63 21.79 2.76 -25.57
C SER A 63 20.51 2.91 -24.72
N SER A 64 20.09 4.14 -24.43
CA SER A 64 18.84 4.46 -23.73
C SER A 64 17.58 4.03 -24.48
N SER A 65 17.56 4.19 -25.82
CA SER A 65 16.36 3.85 -26.61
C SER A 65 16.15 2.33 -26.69
N LEU A 66 17.25 1.57 -26.65
CA LEU A 66 17.19 0.11 -26.59
C LEU A 66 16.65 -0.39 -25.24
N GLU A 67 17.04 0.24 -24.13
CA GLU A 67 16.52 -0.09 -22.79
C GLU A 67 15.02 0.23 -22.70
N ASP A 68 14.59 1.39 -23.18
CA ASP A 68 13.17 1.75 -23.23
C ASP A 68 12.36 0.79 -24.10
N SER A 69 12.91 0.37 -25.25
CA SER A 69 12.31 -0.65 -26.11
C SER A 69 12.13 -1.97 -25.38
N ALA A 70 13.19 -2.43 -24.71
CA ALA A 70 13.18 -3.67 -23.94
C ALA A 70 12.15 -3.61 -22.80
N ASN A 71 12.03 -2.47 -22.12
CA ASN A 71 11.04 -2.27 -21.06
C ASN A 71 9.60 -2.31 -21.59
N VAL A 72 9.33 -1.69 -22.75
CA VAL A 72 8.00 -1.74 -23.40
C VAL A 72 7.64 -3.18 -23.80
N VAL A 73 8.57 -3.90 -24.42
CA VAL A 73 8.39 -5.31 -24.80
C VAL A 73 8.18 -6.20 -23.56
N ALA A 74 8.98 -5.99 -22.51
CA ALA A 74 8.87 -6.74 -21.26
C ALA A 74 7.52 -6.50 -20.57
N GLN A 75 7.07 -5.24 -20.51
CA GLN A 75 5.78 -4.88 -19.93
C GLN A 75 4.63 -5.50 -20.74
N ALA A 76 4.67 -5.39 -22.06
CA ALA A 76 3.68 -5.98 -22.95
C ALA A 76 3.60 -7.51 -22.81
N TYR A 77 4.76 -8.17 -22.70
CA TYR A 77 4.85 -9.59 -22.43
C TYR A 77 4.22 -9.96 -21.08
N VAL A 78 4.51 -9.20 -20.02
CA VAL A 78 3.92 -9.40 -18.69
C VAL A 78 2.40 -9.24 -18.74
N ASP A 79 1.89 -8.23 -19.43
CA ASP A 79 0.46 -7.95 -19.53
C ASP A 79 -0.26 -9.00 -20.38
N LEU A 80 0.36 -9.50 -21.45
CA LEU A 80 -0.10 -10.67 -22.19
C LEU A 80 -0.22 -11.90 -21.29
N VAL A 81 0.81 -12.20 -20.50
CA VAL A 81 0.80 -13.35 -19.57
C VAL A 81 -0.30 -13.19 -18.50
N LYS A 82 -0.53 -11.97 -18.00
CA LYS A 82 -1.61 -11.65 -17.05
C LYS A 82 -3.01 -11.80 -17.64
N ALA A 83 -3.19 -11.38 -18.90
CA ALA A 83 -4.48 -11.37 -19.59
C ALA A 83 -4.85 -12.75 -20.16
N CYS A 84 -3.86 -13.59 -20.48
CA CYS A 84 -4.08 -14.87 -21.14
C CYS A 84 -4.87 -15.86 -20.27
N ARG A 85 -6.15 -16.07 -20.61
CA ARG A 85 -7.00 -17.10 -19.99
C ARG A 85 -6.71 -18.50 -20.54
N GLY A 86 -6.31 -18.60 -21.82
CA GLY A 86 -6.04 -19.86 -22.54
C GLY A 86 -4.60 -20.39 -22.44
N ASN A 87 -4.16 -21.07 -23.51
CA ASN A 87 -2.79 -21.57 -23.65
C ASN A 87 -1.82 -20.39 -23.84
N VAL A 88 -0.97 -20.20 -22.84
CA VAL A 88 -0.01 -19.08 -22.78
C VAL A 88 1.12 -19.25 -23.75
N GLU A 89 1.47 -20.50 -24.03
CA GLU A 89 2.49 -20.77 -25.02
C GLU A 89 2.05 -20.25 -26.39
N ASN A 90 0.79 -20.49 -26.77
CA ASN A 90 0.24 -19.98 -28.04
C ASN A 90 0.20 -18.44 -28.05
N ALA A 91 -0.28 -17.81 -26.98
CA ALA A 91 -0.33 -16.35 -26.90
C ALA A 91 1.08 -15.72 -26.94
N ILE A 92 2.06 -16.32 -26.27
CA ILE A 92 3.45 -15.86 -26.32
C ILE A 92 4.07 -16.13 -27.70
N ARG A 93 3.74 -17.24 -28.37
CA ARG A 93 4.17 -17.50 -29.76
C ARG A 93 3.65 -16.40 -30.68
N GLU A 94 2.35 -16.12 -30.66
CA GLU A 94 1.73 -15.03 -31.44
C GLU A 94 2.38 -13.68 -31.14
N PHE A 95 2.59 -13.36 -29.87
CA PHE A 95 3.32 -12.15 -29.47
C PHE A 95 4.76 -12.12 -30.02
N CYS A 96 5.50 -13.24 -29.92
CA CYS A 96 6.86 -13.33 -30.44
C CYS A 96 6.92 -13.27 -31.97
N ASP A 97 5.89 -13.78 -32.67
CA ASP A 97 5.77 -13.70 -34.12
C ASP A 97 5.48 -12.26 -34.58
N GLU A 98 4.77 -11.48 -33.76
CA GLU A 98 4.41 -10.10 -34.11
C GLU A 98 5.46 -9.06 -33.67
N VAL A 99 6.16 -9.32 -32.56
CA VAL A 99 7.02 -8.33 -31.89
C VAL A 99 8.51 -8.54 -32.15
N LEU A 100 8.98 -9.79 -32.29
CA LEU A 100 10.41 -10.07 -32.46
C LEU A 100 10.76 -10.14 -33.96
N PRO A 101 11.80 -9.43 -34.42
CA PRO A 101 12.26 -9.52 -35.81
C PRO A 101 12.85 -10.91 -36.11
N ASP A 102 12.88 -11.32 -37.36
CA ASP A 102 13.53 -12.58 -37.75
C ASP A 102 15.05 -12.51 -37.49
N GLY A 103 15.63 -13.57 -36.91
CA GLY A 103 17.07 -13.67 -36.64
C GLY A 103 17.42 -14.60 -35.48
N GLU A 104 18.70 -14.98 -35.35
CA GLU A 104 19.16 -15.93 -34.32
C GLU A 104 18.90 -15.44 -32.89
N ILE A 105 19.06 -14.14 -32.63
CA ILE A 105 18.78 -13.53 -31.32
C ILE A 105 17.29 -13.61 -30.98
N ALA A 106 16.41 -13.48 -31.98
CA ALA A 106 14.97 -13.58 -31.78
C ALA A 106 14.54 -15.02 -31.50
N VAL A 107 15.19 -16.01 -32.11
CA VAL A 107 14.95 -17.43 -31.79
C VAL A 107 15.29 -17.69 -30.31
N LEU A 108 16.44 -17.20 -29.83
CA LEU A 108 16.83 -17.33 -28.43
C LEU A 108 15.85 -16.58 -27.49
N THR A 109 15.51 -15.34 -27.83
CA THR A 109 14.60 -14.51 -27.03
C THR A 109 13.21 -15.14 -26.96
N ARG A 110 12.69 -15.64 -28.09
CA ARG A 110 11.44 -16.40 -28.16
C ARG A 110 11.49 -17.63 -27.26
N ALA A 111 12.57 -18.41 -27.32
CA ALA A 111 12.74 -19.59 -26.46
C ALA A 111 12.74 -19.22 -24.97
N ILE A 112 13.42 -18.13 -24.59
CA ILE A 112 13.45 -17.61 -23.22
C ILE A 112 12.03 -17.22 -22.79
N LEU A 113 11.33 -16.38 -23.56
CA LEU A 113 9.97 -15.93 -23.25
C LEU A 113 8.98 -17.10 -23.15
N LEU A 114 9.02 -18.05 -24.10
CA LEU A 114 8.20 -19.25 -24.06
C LEU A 114 8.48 -20.12 -22.83
N SER A 115 9.74 -20.21 -22.38
CA SER A 115 10.10 -20.95 -21.17
C SER A 115 9.69 -20.24 -19.88
N LEU A 116 9.65 -18.91 -19.91
CA LEU A 116 9.40 -18.07 -18.75
C LEU A 116 7.90 -17.93 -18.45
N GLY A 117 7.07 -17.86 -19.49
CA GLY A 117 5.62 -17.63 -19.37
C GLY A 117 4.89 -18.67 -18.53
N PRO A 118 5.06 -19.97 -18.80
CA PRO A 118 4.50 -21.05 -18.00
C PRO A 118 5.00 -21.07 -16.55
N LYS A 119 6.21 -20.56 -16.27
CA LYS A 119 6.77 -20.47 -14.91
C LYS A 119 6.21 -19.27 -14.13
N ILE A 120 6.02 -18.13 -14.80
CA ILE A 120 5.53 -16.89 -14.18
C ILE A 120 4.01 -16.93 -13.95
N LYS A 121 3.24 -17.43 -14.94
CA LYS A 121 1.77 -17.37 -14.89
C LYS A 121 1.16 -17.98 -13.61
N PRO A 122 1.57 -19.17 -13.13
CA PRO A 122 1.03 -19.73 -11.90
C PRO A 122 1.24 -18.78 -10.72
N GLY A 123 2.41 -18.17 -10.60
CA GLY A 123 2.72 -17.20 -9.55
C GLY A 123 1.82 -15.96 -9.61
N MET A 124 1.62 -15.40 -10.79
CA MET A 124 0.75 -14.23 -10.99
C MET A 124 -0.73 -14.55 -10.73
N LYS A 125 -1.20 -15.71 -11.19
CA LYS A 125 -2.56 -16.19 -10.90
C LYS A 125 -2.76 -16.41 -9.40
N LEU A 126 -1.80 -17.05 -8.73
CA LEU A 126 -1.88 -17.31 -7.29
C LEU A 126 -1.85 -16.01 -6.48
N ALA A 127 -1.06 -15.02 -6.91
CA ALA A 127 -1.04 -13.69 -6.31
C ALA A 127 -2.39 -12.97 -6.48
N ARG A 128 -3.00 -13.01 -7.67
CA ARG A 128 -4.33 -12.43 -7.93
C ARG A 128 -5.44 -13.15 -7.17
N ILE A 129 -5.38 -14.48 -7.07
CA ILE A 129 -6.32 -15.27 -6.26
C ILE A 129 -6.16 -14.93 -4.78
N GLY A 130 -4.93 -14.87 -4.27
CA GLY A 130 -4.65 -14.49 -2.89
C GLY A 130 -5.15 -13.08 -2.56
N LEU A 131 -4.94 -12.11 -3.45
CA LEU A 131 -5.51 -10.77 -3.33
C LEU A 131 -7.04 -10.80 -3.34
N GLY A 132 -7.65 -11.56 -4.26
CA GLY A 132 -9.10 -11.70 -4.37
C GLY A 132 -9.75 -12.33 -3.13
N VAL A 133 -9.14 -13.38 -2.57
CA VAL A 133 -9.61 -14.02 -1.33
C VAL A 133 -9.52 -13.05 -0.14
N ARG A 134 -8.45 -12.26 -0.04
CA ARG A 134 -8.30 -11.25 1.02
C ARG A 134 -9.35 -10.16 0.94
N ILE A 135 -9.59 -9.63 -0.26
CA ILE A 135 -10.62 -8.60 -0.50
C ILE A 135 -12.01 -9.18 -0.24
N LEU A 136 -12.30 -10.40 -0.70
CA LEU A 136 -13.57 -11.07 -0.44
C LEU A 136 -13.80 -11.29 1.07
N LEU A 137 -12.77 -11.72 1.81
CA LEU A 137 -12.85 -11.87 3.26
C LEU A 137 -13.06 -10.51 3.96
N SER A 138 -12.38 -9.45 3.52
CA SER A 138 -12.63 -8.08 4.01
C SER A 138 -14.08 -7.66 3.79
N LEU A 139 -14.63 -7.91 2.59
CA LEU A 139 -16.01 -7.58 2.26
C LEU A 139 -17.00 -8.39 3.08
N ALA A 140 -16.76 -9.70 3.23
CA ALA A 140 -17.61 -10.57 4.03
C ALA A 140 -17.67 -10.10 5.50
N LEU A 141 -16.54 -9.68 6.08
CA LEU A 141 -16.49 -9.14 7.43
C LEU A 141 -17.24 -7.80 7.55
N THR A 142 -17.00 -6.85 6.65
CA THR A 142 -17.75 -5.58 6.61
C THR A 142 -19.26 -5.80 6.50
N TYR A 143 -19.73 -6.66 5.59
CA TYR A 143 -21.17 -6.87 5.45
C TYR A 143 -21.76 -7.67 6.59
N THR A 144 -20.98 -8.56 7.22
CA THR A 144 -21.41 -9.23 8.46
C THR A 144 -21.63 -8.19 9.55
N ASP A 145 -20.69 -7.25 9.71
CA ASP A 145 -20.76 -6.14 10.67
C ASP A 145 -21.99 -5.26 10.43
N LEU A 146 -22.20 -4.81 9.19
CA LEU A 146 -23.37 -4.03 8.80
C LEU A 146 -24.69 -4.77 9.07
N ILE A 147 -24.74 -6.08 8.80
CA ILE A 147 -25.92 -6.91 9.09
C ILE A 147 -26.15 -6.99 10.60
N THR A 148 -25.10 -7.20 11.40
CA THR A 148 -25.22 -7.27 12.86
C THR A 148 -25.66 -5.94 13.45
N ASP A 149 -25.17 -4.82 12.93
CA ASP A 149 -25.62 -3.49 13.35
C ASP A 149 -27.11 -3.31 13.05
N VAL A 150 -27.59 -3.70 11.86
CA VAL A 150 -29.04 -3.65 11.54
C VAL A 150 -29.86 -4.50 12.51
N LEU A 151 -29.35 -5.66 12.94
CA LEU A 151 -30.03 -6.50 13.95
C LEU A 151 -30.06 -5.81 15.31
N VAL A 152 -28.98 -5.15 15.73
CA VAL A 152 -28.92 -4.36 16.96
C VAL A 152 -29.86 -3.15 16.90
N LEU A 153 -29.93 -2.44 15.76
CA LEU A 153 -30.88 -1.35 15.55
C LEU A 153 -32.33 -1.84 15.69
N LYS A 154 -32.65 -3.02 15.16
CA LYS A 154 -33.96 -3.63 15.33
C LYS A 154 -34.25 -3.91 16.81
N GLU A 155 -33.28 -4.45 17.54
CA GLU A 155 -33.41 -4.71 18.98
C GLU A 155 -33.62 -3.41 19.78
N TYR A 156 -32.86 -2.34 19.48
CA TYR A 156 -33.05 -1.04 20.12
C TYR A 156 -34.42 -0.42 19.85
N ARG A 157 -34.99 -0.67 18.66
CA ARG A 157 -36.34 -0.21 18.32
C ARG A 157 -37.42 -1.02 19.05
N GLU A 158 -37.23 -2.32 19.19
CA GLU A 158 -38.19 -3.23 19.83
C GLU A 158 -38.14 -3.15 21.38
N GLY A 159 -37.01 -2.72 21.96
CA GLY A 159 -36.82 -2.56 23.41
C GLY A 159 -37.60 -1.40 24.08
N GLY A 160 -38.42 -0.66 23.32
CA GLY A 160 -39.31 0.38 23.84
C GLY A 160 -38.65 1.73 24.11
N GLU A 161 -39.28 2.56 24.95
CA GLU A 161 -38.86 3.95 25.20
C GLU A 161 -37.47 4.07 25.85
N ALA A 162 -37.02 3.05 26.58
CA ALA A 162 -35.72 3.05 27.23
C ALA A 162 -34.55 2.96 26.22
N THR A 163 -34.74 2.25 25.11
CA THR A 163 -33.70 1.97 24.11
C THR A 163 -33.82 2.80 22.84
N ILE A 164 -34.96 3.49 22.63
CA ILE A 164 -35.19 4.30 21.42
C ILE A 164 -34.14 5.41 21.23
N ARG A 165 -33.56 5.93 22.32
CA ARG A 165 -32.48 6.92 22.25
C ARG A 165 -31.22 6.33 21.61
N PHE A 166 -30.88 5.08 21.93
CA PHE A 166 -29.74 4.38 21.33
C PHE A 166 -29.98 4.08 19.85
N PHE A 167 -31.22 3.73 19.48
CA PHE A 167 -31.61 3.62 18.07
C PHE A 167 -31.30 4.91 17.29
N HIS A 168 -31.71 6.07 17.80
CA HIS A 168 -31.45 7.35 17.12
C HIS A 168 -29.95 7.69 17.02
N ILE A 169 -29.16 7.38 18.05
CA ILE A 169 -27.70 7.57 18.01
C ILE A 169 -27.08 6.66 16.94
N SER A 170 -27.41 5.36 16.94
CA SER A 170 -26.87 4.37 15.99
C SER A 170 -27.20 4.76 14.54
N VAL A 171 -28.45 5.16 14.27
CA VAL A 171 -28.86 5.67 12.95
C VAL A 171 -28.08 6.93 12.56
N SER A 172 -27.79 7.81 13.51
CA SER A 172 -27.02 9.03 13.26
C SER A 172 -25.54 8.71 12.92
N LEU A 173 -24.95 7.71 13.57
CA LEU A 173 -23.60 7.23 13.28
C LEU A 173 -23.52 6.63 11.87
N LEU A 174 -24.46 5.75 11.52
CA LEU A 174 -24.57 5.18 10.16
C LEU A 174 -24.76 6.27 9.11
N ALA A 175 -25.61 7.27 9.38
CA ALA A 175 -25.81 8.41 8.48
C ALA A 175 -24.53 9.23 8.31
N LEU A 176 -23.78 9.49 9.39
CA LEU A 176 -22.51 10.21 9.34
C LEU A 176 -21.46 9.45 8.52
N ALA A 177 -21.32 8.15 8.72
CA ALA A 177 -20.41 7.31 7.94
C ALA A 177 -20.78 7.28 6.45
N THR A 178 -22.08 7.20 6.15
CA THR A 178 -22.60 7.28 4.78
C THR A 178 -22.26 8.64 4.15
N LEU A 179 -22.48 9.75 4.86
CA LEU A 179 -22.15 11.10 4.39
C LEU A 179 -20.65 11.27 4.13
N SER A 180 -19.79 10.75 5.00
CA SER A 180 -18.34 10.75 4.80
C SER A 180 -17.92 9.99 3.54
N ASN A 181 -18.55 8.85 3.25
CA ASN A 181 -18.31 8.09 2.02
C ASN A 181 -18.85 8.81 0.76
N VAL A 182 -19.97 9.54 0.86
CA VAL A 182 -20.47 10.40 -0.22
C VAL A 182 -19.50 11.56 -0.49
N ALA A 183 -18.96 12.19 0.54
CA ALA A 183 -17.96 13.24 0.41
C ALA A 183 -16.68 12.71 -0.26
N LEU A 184 -16.23 11.50 0.10
CA LEU A 184 -15.10 10.85 -0.57
C LEU A 184 -15.39 10.60 -2.05
N ALA A 185 -16.58 10.09 -2.39
CA ALA A 185 -16.98 9.87 -3.78
C ALA A 185 -17.02 11.19 -4.59
N PHE A 186 -17.42 12.30 -3.96
CA PHE A 186 -17.35 13.63 -4.56
C PHE A 186 -15.90 14.04 -4.83
N ILE A 187 -15.00 13.93 -3.85
CA ILE A 187 -13.57 14.26 -3.99
C ILE A 187 -12.92 13.42 -5.10
N GLU A 188 -13.17 12.12 -5.11
CA GLU A 188 -12.60 11.20 -6.10
C GLU A 188 -13.01 11.58 -7.53
N ASN A 189 -14.29 11.93 -7.72
CA ASN A 189 -14.89 12.12 -9.05
C ASN A 189 -15.04 13.60 -9.46
N GLN A 190 -14.50 14.56 -8.70
CA GLN A 190 -14.65 16.00 -8.98
C GLN A 190 -14.18 16.40 -10.38
N LYS A 191 -13.18 15.70 -10.95
CA LYS A 191 -12.65 15.97 -12.30
C LYS A 191 -13.41 15.24 -13.42
N LYS A 192 -14.16 14.18 -13.12
CA LYS A 192 -14.86 13.32 -14.11
C LYS A 192 -16.28 13.81 -14.47
N GLY A 193 -16.71 14.93 -13.88
CA GLY A 193 -18.03 15.51 -14.11
C GLY A 193 -19.16 14.92 -13.25
N THR A 194 -20.32 15.56 -13.32
CA THR A 194 -21.47 15.33 -12.41
C THR A 194 -22.05 13.92 -12.48
N LYS A 195 -22.01 13.25 -13.64
CA LYS A 195 -22.51 11.87 -13.79
C LYS A 195 -21.67 10.87 -12.98
N ALA A 196 -20.34 11.03 -12.97
CA ALA A 196 -19.45 10.18 -12.20
C ALA A 196 -19.63 10.42 -10.69
N ILE A 197 -19.77 11.68 -10.28
CA ILE A 197 -20.08 12.08 -8.91
C ILE A 197 -21.40 11.45 -8.45
N ALA A 198 -22.48 11.59 -9.24
CA ALA A 198 -23.78 11.02 -8.90
C ALA A 198 -23.74 9.49 -8.77
N LYS A 199 -23.03 8.80 -9.69
CA LYS A 199 -22.81 7.36 -9.60
C LYS A 199 -22.07 6.98 -8.32
N GLY A 200 -20.98 7.68 -8.00
CA GLY A 200 -20.21 7.45 -6.78
C GLY A 200 -21.03 7.70 -5.50
N ALA A 201 -21.82 8.77 -5.47
CA ALA A 201 -22.71 9.06 -4.35
C ALA A 201 -23.79 7.99 -4.16
N VAL A 202 -24.39 7.48 -5.24
CA VAL A 202 -25.36 6.37 -5.17
C VAL A 202 -24.69 5.10 -4.62
N LEU A 203 -23.49 4.76 -5.08
CA LEU A 203 -22.73 3.62 -4.55
C LEU A 203 -22.40 3.78 -3.05
N ALA A 204 -22.07 5.00 -2.62
CA ALA A 204 -21.83 5.32 -1.22
C ALA A 204 -23.08 5.17 -0.35
N VAL A 205 -24.23 5.72 -0.80
CA VAL A 205 -25.52 5.60 -0.08
C VAL A 205 -25.98 4.14 0.03
N LEU A 206 -25.72 3.33 -0.99
CA LEU A 206 -26.03 1.90 -0.97
C LEU A 206 -24.99 1.05 -0.21
N GLN A 207 -23.96 1.67 0.40
CA GLN A 207 -22.86 0.99 1.08
C GLN A 207 -22.14 -0.04 0.17
N LEU A 208 -22.05 0.25 -1.13
CA LEU A 208 -21.39 -0.57 -2.16
C LEU A 208 -19.98 -0.09 -2.49
N ASN A 209 -19.54 1.03 -1.91
CA ASN A 209 -18.18 1.57 -2.09
C ASN A 209 -17.08 0.54 -1.81
N PRO A 210 -17.12 -0.22 -0.69
CA PRO A 210 -16.17 -1.29 -0.44
C PRO A 210 -16.00 -2.28 -1.60
N ILE A 211 -17.11 -2.75 -2.17
CA ILE A 211 -17.12 -3.70 -3.28
C ILE A 211 -16.55 -3.03 -4.52
N TYR A 212 -17.02 -1.82 -4.84
CA TYR A 212 -16.57 -1.08 -6.02
C TYR A 212 -15.07 -0.85 -5.99
N HIS A 213 -14.54 -0.27 -4.91
CA HIS A 213 -13.11 0.00 -4.76
C HIS A 213 -12.29 -1.29 -4.65
N GLY A 214 -12.78 -2.29 -3.91
CA GLY A 214 -12.14 -3.62 -3.84
C GLY A 214 -12.03 -4.28 -5.21
N ALA A 215 -13.06 -4.18 -6.05
CA ALA A 215 -13.05 -4.69 -7.42
C ALA A 215 -12.04 -3.94 -8.32
N ARG A 216 -11.90 -2.62 -8.15
CA ARG A 216 -10.88 -1.82 -8.86
C ARG A 216 -9.47 -2.25 -8.49
N VAL A 217 -9.20 -2.39 -7.19
CA VAL A 217 -7.89 -2.82 -6.67
C VAL A 217 -7.58 -4.25 -7.10
N TRP A 218 -8.57 -5.16 -7.00
CA TRP A 218 -8.42 -6.55 -7.46
C TRP A 218 -8.21 -6.66 -8.97
N GLY A 219 -8.92 -5.83 -9.74
CA GLY A 219 -8.77 -5.71 -11.18
C GLY A 219 -7.44 -5.11 -11.62
N GLY A 220 -6.73 -4.44 -10.71
CA GLY A 220 -5.51 -3.70 -11.01
C GLY A 220 -5.77 -2.55 -11.98
N TRP A 221 -6.87 -1.81 -11.78
CA TRP A 221 -7.18 -0.66 -12.62
C TRP A 221 -6.16 0.44 -12.38
N ASP A 222 -5.57 0.96 -13.45
CA ASP A 222 -4.65 2.09 -13.38
C ASP A 222 -5.40 3.38 -13.01
N THR A 223 -4.66 4.32 -12.42
CA THR A 223 -5.15 5.66 -12.12
C THR A 223 -5.30 6.43 -13.44
N ASN A 224 -6.53 6.81 -13.79
CA ASN A 224 -6.78 7.66 -14.95
C ASN A 224 -6.27 9.07 -14.65
N GLU A 225 -5.96 9.86 -15.69
CA GLU A 225 -5.54 11.26 -15.52
C GLU A 225 -6.60 12.11 -14.78
N ASP A 226 -7.88 11.73 -14.94
CA ASP A 226 -9.02 12.36 -14.28
C ASP A 226 -9.29 11.81 -12.85
N ASP A 227 -8.58 10.78 -12.39
CA ASP A 227 -8.71 10.30 -11.01
C ASP A 227 -8.03 11.31 -10.06
N THR A 228 -8.75 11.77 -9.04
CA THR A 228 -8.15 12.63 -7.99
C THR A 228 -7.33 11.80 -7.01
N LEU A 229 -7.73 10.55 -6.78
CA LEU A 229 -7.10 9.62 -5.84
C LEU A 229 -6.77 8.33 -6.57
N ASP A 230 -5.60 7.77 -6.26
CA ASP A 230 -5.23 6.42 -6.65
C ASP A 230 -6.28 5.41 -6.12
N PRO A 231 -6.68 4.38 -6.90
CA PRO A 231 -7.70 3.42 -6.49
C PRO A 231 -7.43 2.74 -5.14
N PHE A 232 -6.15 2.46 -4.83
CA PHE A 232 -5.78 1.89 -3.54
C PHE A 232 -5.93 2.91 -2.41
N LEU A 233 -5.54 4.16 -2.63
CA LEU A 233 -5.72 5.21 -1.63
C LEU A 233 -7.20 5.52 -1.37
N ALA A 234 -8.04 5.55 -2.42
CA ALA A 234 -9.48 5.72 -2.29
C ALA A 234 -10.12 4.57 -1.48
N PHE A 235 -9.71 3.32 -1.78
CA PHE A 235 -10.12 2.15 -1.00
C PHE A 235 -9.73 2.31 0.47
N LEU A 236 -8.46 2.64 0.75
CA LEU A 236 -7.94 2.81 2.10
C LEU A 236 -8.71 3.89 2.87
N ILE A 237 -8.90 5.09 2.30
CA ILE A 237 -9.60 6.19 2.97
C ILE A 237 -11.06 5.84 3.26
N SER A 238 -11.76 5.19 2.32
CA SER A 238 -13.14 4.74 2.53
C SER A 238 -13.25 3.80 3.74
N ARG A 239 -12.32 2.85 3.86
CA ARG A 239 -12.25 1.95 5.03
C ARG A 239 -11.93 2.65 6.33
N MET A 240 -11.06 3.65 6.30
CA MET A 240 -10.75 4.43 7.49
C MET A 240 -11.95 5.27 7.95
N PHE A 241 -12.76 5.79 7.03
CA PHE A 241 -13.99 6.50 7.38
C PHE A 241 -15.06 5.59 7.98
N GLU A 242 -15.27 4.40 7.41
CA GLU A 242 -16.12 3.35 7.99
C GLU A 242 -15.69 3.04 9.44
N LEU A 243 -14.38 2.80 9.64
CA LEU A 243 -13.84 2.50 10.96
C LEU A 243 -14.02 3.64 11.98
N ILE A 244 -13.74 4.89 11.59
CA ILE A 244 -13.75 6.05 12.49
C ILE A 244 -15.17 6.52 12.81
N PHE A 245 -16.06 6.56 11.83
CA PHE A 245 -17.38 7.19 11.98
C PHE A 245 -18.50 6.20 12.34
N GLU A 246 -18.32 4.91 12.04
CA GLU A 246 -19.34 3.87 12.29
C GLU A 246 -18.84 2.89 13.35
N VAL A 247 -17.81 2.10 13.02
CA VAL A 247 -17.41 0.93 13.81
C VAL A 247 -16.98 1.31 15.23
N ILE A 248 -16.09 2.28 15.37
CA ILE A 248 -15.58 2.70 16.69
C ILE A 248 -16.71 3.25 17.59
N PRO A 249 -17.48 4.27 17.16
CA PRO A 249 -18.59 4.78 17.98
C PRO A 249 -19.68 3.75 18.28
N GLU A 250 -20.00 2.88 17.32
CA GLU A 250 -21.03 1.86 17.49
C GLU A 250 -20.63 0.78 18.50
N ILE A 251 -19.37 0.30 18.48
CA ILE A 251 -18.87 -0.62 19.51
C ILE A 251 -18.97 0.02 20.92
N VAL A 252 -18.62 1.30 21.04
CA VAL A 252 -18.72 2.03 22.32
C VAL A 252 -20.16 2.12 22.80
N LEU A 253 -21.08 2.42 21.89
CA LEU A 253 -22.51 2.48 22.18
C LEU A 253 -23.05 1.12 22.63
N GLN A 254 -22.71 0.05 21.90
CA GLN A 254 -23.14 -1.31 22.19
C GLN A 254 -22.59 -1.82 23.53
N LEU A 255 -21.32 -1.54 23.85
CA LEU A 255 -20.73 -1.84 25.16
C LEU A 255 -21.40 -1.03 26.28
N PHE A 256 -21.68 0.26 26.05
CA PHE A 256 -22.39 1.09 27.01
C PHE A 256 -23.80 0.56 27.31
N VAL A 257 -24.54 0.12 26.28
CA VAL A 257 -25.85 -0.52 26.45
C VAL A 257 -25.72 -1.86 27.17
N LEU A 258 -24.71 -2.67 26.82
CA LEU A 258 -24.41 -3.94 27.47
C LEU A 258 -24.18 -3.77 28.98
N TYR A 259 -23.53 -2.69 29.41
CA TYR A 259 -23.28 -2.43 30.83
C TYR A 259 -24.55 -2.07 31.60
N ARG A 260 -25.57 -1.56 30.91
CA ARG A 260 -26.83 -1.05 31.50
C ARG A 260 -28.04 -1.97 31.33
N THR A 261 -27.87 -3.11 30.66
CA THR A 261 -28.96 -4.06 30.39
C THR A 261 -28.88 -5.26 31.34
N LYS A 262 -30.03 -5.71 31.87
CA LYS A 262 -30.09 -6.88 32.78
C LYS A 262 -29.85 -8.18 32.03
N GLU A 263 -30.41 -8.26 30.83
CA GLU A 263 -30.32 -9.43 29.97
C GLU A 263 -29.33 -9.12 28.85
N ILE A 264 -28.25 -9.89 28.82
CA ILE A 264 -27.25 -9.77 27.76
C ILE A 264 -27.84 -10.42 26.51
N SER A 265 -28.24 -9.60 25.54
CA SER A 265 -28.58 -10.11 24.22
C SER A 265 -27.32 -10.64 23.56
N TRP A 266 -27.38 -11.90 23.12
CA TRP A 266 -26.30 -12.51 22.35
C TRP A 266 -26.06 -11.77 21.03
N VAL A 267 -27.07 -11.07 20.50
CA VAL A 267 -26.98 -10.28 19.26
C VAL A 267 -26.02 -9.11 19.47
N ILE A 268 -26.17 -8.36 20.57
CA ILE A 268 -25.26 -7.26 20.93
C ILE A 268 -23.83 -7.79 21.13
N GLY A 269 -23.68 -8.90 21.87
CA GLY A 269 -22.38 -9.51 22.09
C GLY A 269 -21.70 -9.99 20.79
N PHE A 270 -22.48 -10.57 19.87
CA PHE A 270 -21.99 -11.00 18.56
C PHE A 270 -21.62 -9.81 17.68
N SER A 271 -22.43 -8.73 17.70
CA SER A 271 -22.17 -7.49 16.98
C SER A 271 -20.85 -6.86 17.41
N ILE A 272 -20.65 -6.66 18.72
CA ILE A 272 -19.38 -6.15 19.28
C ILE A 272 -18.20 -7.01 18.80
N PHE A 273 -18.34 -8.33 18.85
CA PHE A 273 -17.29 -9.25 18.42
C PHE A 273 -17.01 -9.15 16.92
N SER A 274 -18.04 -9.15 16.06
CA SER A 274 -17.87 -9.01 14.61
C SER A 274 -17.26 -7.68 14.23
N SER A 275 -17.64 -6.58 14.88
CA SER A 275 -17.06 -5.26 14.66
C SER A 275 -15.58 -5.21 15.01
N VAL A 276 -15.18 -5.78 16.15
CA VAL A 276 -13.75 -5.86 16.54
C VAL A 276 -12.95 -6.71 15.55
N VAL A 277 -13.48 -7.86 15.14
CA VAL A 277 -12.83 -8.75 14.15
C VAL A 277 -12.73 -8.07 12.78
N SER A 278 -13.79 -7.41 12.33
CA SER A 278 -13.84 -6.68 11.06
C SER A 278 -12.81 -5.55 11.05
N ALA A 279 -12.82 -4.70 12.06
CA ALA A 279 -11.86 -3.61 12.22
C ALA A 279 -10.40 -4.10 12.27
N ALA A 280 -10.13 -5.14 13.07
CA ALA A 280 -8.80 -5.73 13.21
C ALA A 280 -8.30 -6.29 11.88
N TYR A 281 -9.16 -6.99 11.13
CA TYR A 281 -8.82 -7.54 9.83
C TYR A 281 -8.59 -6.42 8.81
N ILE A 282 -9.50 -5.45 8.70
CA ILE A 282 -9.38 -4.31 7.78
C ILE A 282 -8.08 -3.56 8.02
N THR A 283 -7.74 -3.26 9.27
CA THR A 283 -6.52 -2.51 9.62
C THR A 283 -5.26 -3.33 9.33
N THR A 284 -5.29 -4.64 9.59
CA THR A 284 -4.20 -5.57 9.23
C THR A 284 -3.98 -5.63 7.73
N ASP A 285 -5.08 -5.78 6.98
CA ASP A 285 -5.09 -5.88 5.54
C ASP A 285 -4.57 -4.60 4.90
N CYS A 286 -5.06 -3.44 5.33
CA CYS A 286 -4.63 -2.11 4.91
C CYS A 286 -3.14 -1.89 5.18
N THR A 287 -2.65 -2.25 6.37
CA THR A 287 -1.24 -2.16 6.74
C THR A 287 -0.35 -2.99 5.80
N MET A 288 -0.75 -4.24 5.54
CA MET A 288 -0.02 -5.13 4.65
C MET A 288 -0.07 -4.68 3.20
N MET A 289 -1.22 -4.18 2.74
CA MET A 289 -1.37 -3.67 1.38
C MET A 289 -0.55 -2.40 1.17
N PHE A 290 -0.51 -1.52 2.16
CA PHE A 290 0.32 -0.31 2.12
C PHE A 290 1.80 -0.66 1.92
N GLU A 291 2.35 -1.58 2.74
CA GLU A 291 3.73 -2.03 2.58
C GLU A 291 3.99 -2.65 1.20
N ARG A 292 3.10 -3.56 0.76
CA ARG A 292 3.24 -4.22 -0.54
C ARG A 292 3.13 -3.24 -1.71
N SER A 293 2.27 -2.23 -1.60
CA SER A 293 2.14 -1.15 -2.59
C SER A 293 3.45 -0.35 -2.67
N MET A 294 4.00 0.03 -1.52
CA MET A 294 5.28 0.76 -1.46
C MET A 294 6.47 -0.10 -1.90
N MET A 295 6.41 -1.42 -1.74
CA MET A 295 7.37 -2.36 -2.33
C MET A 295 7.26 -2.42 -3.86
N ASN A 296 6.03 -2.48 -4.40
CA ASN A 296 5.80 -2.54 -5.85
C ASN A 296 6.29 -1.28 -6.58
N LYS A 297 6.27 -0.12 -5.91
CA LYS A 297 6.82 1.14 -6.44
C LYS A 297 8.35 1.16 -6.53
N GLN A 298 9.04 0.21 -5.92
CA GLN A 298 10.50 0.18 -5.89
C GLN A 298 11.09 -0.50 -7.13
N LYS A 299 11.63 0.29 -8.07
CA LYS A 299 12.25 -0.20 -9.31
C LYS A 299 13.45 -1.12 -9.04
N LYS A 300 14.30 -0.76 -8.08
CA LYS A 300 15.58 -1.44 -7.81
C LYS A 300 15.46 -2.69 -6.94
N GLY A 301 14.23 -3.03 -6.52
CA GLY A 301 13.97 -4.14 -5.59
C GLY A 301 14.59 -3.90 -4.21
N PRO A 302 13.77 -3.91 -3.15
CA PRO A 302 13.93 -5.09 -2.31
C PRO A 302 12.63 -5.87 -2.15
N TYR A 303 12.77 -7.10 -1.63
CA TYR A 303 11.69 -7.88 -1.02
C TYR A 303 11.05 -7.19 0.21
N CYS A 304 11.34 -5.92 0.47
CA CYS A 304 10.83 -5.09 1.56
C CYS A 304 10.97 -3.61 1.21
N ASN A 305 10.10 -2.73 1.73
CA ASN A 305 10.28 -1.30 1.53
C ASN A 305 11.44 -0.81 2.43
N PRO A 306 12.38 0.03 1.94
CA PRO A 306 13.52 0.48 2.74
C PRO A 306 13.17 1.41 3.91
N LEU A 307 11.98 2.03 3.89
CA LEU A 307 11.49 2.93 4.92
C LEU A 307 10.72 2.18 6.01
N TYR A 308 9.77 1.33 5.61
CA TYR A 308 8.86 0.63 6.50
C TYR A 308 9.38 -0.80 6.80
N GLY A 309 9.47 -1.65 5.78
CA GLY A 309 10.33 -2.84 5.77
C GLY A 309 10.01 -3.90 6.82
N PHE A 310 8.74 -4.09 7.17
CA PHE A 310 8.35 -5.06 8.21
C PHE A 310 7.91 -6.41 7.66
N VAL A 311 7.52 -6.48 6.37
CA VAL A 311 7.09 -7.74 5.76
C VAL A 311 8.28 -8.69 5.57
N PRO A 312 8.23 -9.90 6.13
CA PRO A 312 9.32 -10.86 6.00
C PRO A 312 9.32 -11.52 4.61
N ILE A 313 10.50 -11.94 4.15
CA ILE A 313 10.69 -12.62 2.86
C ILE A 313 10.05 -14.01 2.86
N ALA A 314 10.08 -14.70 4.00
CA ALA A 314 9.56 -16.05 4.12
C ALA A 314 8.03 -16.04 4.28
N LYS A 315 7.31 -16.75 3.39
CA LYS A 315 5.84 -16.79 3.35
C LYS A 315 5.20 -17.17 4.69
N TYR A 316 5.77 -18.15 5.40
CA TYR A 316 5.23 -18.59 6.69
C TYR A 316 5.36 -17.50 7.77
N HIS A 317 6.45 -16.73 7.77
CA HIS A 317 6.58 -15.57 8.65
C HIS A 317 5.58 -14.48 8.30
N THR A 318 5.25 -14.28 7.02
CA THR A 318 4.25 -13.30 6.60
C THR A 318 2.89 -13.60 7.21
N VAL A 319 2.47 -14.88 7.20
CA VAL A 319 1.22 -15.31 7.82
C VAL A 319 1.23 -15.09 9.34
N ILE A 320 2.35 -15.38 10.01
CA ILE A 320 2.48 -15.14 11.46
C ILE A 320 2.46 -13.64 11.78
N VAL A 321 3.09 -12.81 10.96
CA VAL A 321 3.08 -11.35 11.07
C VAL A 321 1.66 -10.81 10.89
N GLU A 322 0.92 -11.29 9.88
CA GLU A 322 -0.49 -10.94 9.65
C GLU A 322 -1.37 -11.35 10.84
N ALA A 323 -1.25 -12.58 11.32
CA ALA A 323 -1.99 -13.04 12.50
C ALA A 323 -1.62 -12.26 13.77
N GLY A 324 -0.34 -11.94 13.96
CA GLY A 324 0.14 -11.14 15.07
C GLY A 324 -0.42 -9.72 15.06
N MET A 325 -0.43 -9.07 13.89
CA MET A 325 -1.07 -7.75 13.73
C MET A 325 -2.57 -7.81 13.97
N PHE A 326 -3.27 -8.82 13.44
CA PHE A 326 -4.70 -9.01 13.65
C PHE A 326 -5.04 -9.11 15.15
N LEU A 327 -4.33 -9.98 15.89
CA LEU A 327 -4.51 -10.12 17.34
C LEU A 327 -4.13 -8.84 18.09
N CYS A 328 -3.05 -8.18 17.70
CA CYS A 328 -2.60 -6.93 18.30
C CYS A 328 -3.64 -5.82 18.13
N TYR A 329 -4.17 -5.66 16.92
CA TYR A 329 -5.14 -4.63 16.57
C TYR A 329 -6.50 -4.89 17.20
N GLY A 330 -7.00 -6.13 17.15
CA GLY A 330 -8.27 -6.50 17.77
C GLY A 330 -8.23 -6.35 19.29
N GLY A 331 -7.16 -6.83 19.93
CA GLY A 331 -6.96 -6.66 21.37
C GLY A 331 -6.86 -5.19 21.77
N TYR A 332 -6.07 -4.40 21.03
CA TYR A 332 -5.84 -2.99 21.35
C TYR A 332 -7.13 -2.18 21.19
N LEU A 333 -7.86 -2.39 20.08
CA LEU A 333 -9.17 -1.81 19.85
C LEU A 333 -10.13 -2.14 20.98
N ALA A 334 -10.26 -3.43 21.34
CA ALA A 334 -11.14 -3.86 22.42
C ALA A 334 -10.76 -3.23 23.77
N CYS A 335 -9.47 -3.12 24.11
CA CYS A 335 -9.00 -2.40 25.29
C CYS A 335 -9.49 -0.95 25.31
N SER A 336 -9.32 -0.23 24.20
CA SER A 336 -9.76 1.17 24.06
C SER A 336 -11.28 1.31 24.17
N MET A 337 -12.06 0.45 23.50
CA MET A 337 -13.52 0.53 23.52
C MET A 337 -14.11 0.16 24.88
N ILE A 338 -13.56 -0.85 25.56
CA ILE A 338 -13.96 -1.23 26.93
C ILE A 338 -13.69 -0.08 27.90
N ALA A 339 -12.51 0.53 27.82
CA ALA A 339 -12.13 1.66 28.68
C ALA A 339 -13.01 2.89 28.45
N LEU A 340 -13.26 3.23 27.19
CA LEU A 340 -14.11 4.36 26.82
C LEU A 340 -15.55 4.17 27.27
N SER A 341 -16.10 2.98 27.06
CA SER A 341 -17.47 2.64 27.47
C SER A 341 -17.62 2.61 29.00
N ALA A 342 -16.60 2.14 29.71
CA ALA A 342 -16.57 2.15 31.17
C ALA A 342 -16.52 3.59 31.69
N ALA A 343 -15.70 4.45 31.08
CA ALA A 343 -15.64 5.87 31.43
C ALA A 343 -16.97 6.59 31.19
N LEU A 344 -17.62 6.37 30.04
CA LEU A 344 -18.96 6.92 29.76
C LEU A 344 -20.03 6.43 30.74
N THR A 345 -19.84 5.25 31.32
CA THR A 345 -20.77 4.65 32.29
C THR A 345 -20.55 5.22 33.69
N ALA A 346 -19.30 5.46 34.09
CA ALA A 346 -18.93 5.91 35.43
C ALA A 346 -18.94 7.43 35.60
N PHE A 347 -18.70 8.19 34.53
CA PHE A 347 -18.55 9.64 34.58
C PHE A 347 -19.62 10.35 33.75
N ASP A 348 -19.85 11.63 34.05
CA ASP A 348 -20.71 12.47 33.23
C ASP A 348 -20.19 12.54 31.78
N SER A 349 -21.13 12.59 30.84
CA SER A 349 -20.83 12.52 29.39
C SER A 349 -19.90 13.63 28.88
N TYR A 350 -19.74 14.75 29.61
CA TYR A 350 -18.83 15.84 29.23
C TYR A 350 -17.36 15.56 29.57
N TYR A 351 -17.06 14.64 30.49
CA TYR A 351 -15.68 14.31 30.85
C TYR A 351 -14.94 13.59 29.73
N VAL A 352 -15.63 12.71 28.99
CA VAL A 352 -15.03 11.95 27.89
C VAL A 352 -14.49 12.85 26.77
N PRO A 353 -15.28 13.77 26.17
CA PRO A 353 -14.76 14.67 25.16
C PRO A 353 -13.69 15.62 25.73
N LEU A 354 -13.77 15.99 27.01
CA LEU A 354 -12.72 16.79 27.67
C LEU A 354 -11.39 16.02 27.74
N VAL A 355 -11.41 14.77 28.23
CA VAL A 355 -10.21 13.91 28.32
C VAL A 355 -9.63 13.65 26.95
N MET A 356 -10.46 13.27 25.96
CA MET A 356 -10.02 13.09 24.58
C MET A 356 -9.41 14.37 23.99
N GLY A 357 -10.01 15.53 24.28
CA GLY A 357 -9.50 16.84 23.87
C GLY A 357 -8.15 17.16 24.52
N CYS A 358 -7.99 16.93 25.82
CA CYS A 358 -6.73 17.12 26.53
C CYS A 358 -5.64 16.18 26.02
N GLU A 359 -5.98 14.94 25.73
CA GLU A 359 -5.06 13.96 25.17
C GLU A 359 -4.62 14.32 23.75
N PHE A 360 -5.57 14.74 22.91
CA PHE A 360 -5.26 15.25 21.58
C PHE A 360 -4.37 16.49 21.66
N ALA A 361 -4.65 17.42 22.58
CA ALA A 361 -3.82 18.60 22.81
C ALA A 361 -2.41 18.21 23.27
N ALA A 362 -2.27 17.22 24.16
CA ALA A 362 -0.97 16.71 24.59
C ALA A 362 -0.18 16.09 23.44
N VAL A 363 -0.84 15.35 22.55
CA VAL A 363 -0.20 14.76 21.37
C VAL A 363 0.19 15.85 20.38
N CYS A 364 -0.66 16.84 20.14
CA CYS A 364 -0.32 18.02 19.35
C CYS A 364 0.88 18.78 19.95
N ALA A 365 0.95 18.93 21.28
CA ALA A 365 2.08 19.55 21.96
C ALA A 365 3.38 18.74 21.79
N VAL A 366 3.31 17.41 21.87
CA VAL A 366 4.45 16.53 21.58
C VAL A 366 4.90 16.68 20.13
N LEU A 367 3.97 16.67 19.17
CA LEU A 367 4.27 16.84 17.76
C LEU A 367 4.86 18.22 17.47
N ALA A 368 4.35 19.27 18.13
CA ALA A 368 4.89 20.62 18.07
C ALA A 368 6.32 20.69 18.62
N SER A 369 6.59 20.06 19.78
CA SER A 369 7.91 20.03 20.41
C SER A 369 8.99 19.34 19.57
N ARG A 370 8.57 18.58 18.55
CA ARG A 370 9.44 17.82 17.64
C ARG A 370 9.49 18.40 16.22
N ASP A 371 8.92 19.59 16.02
CA ASP A 371 8.74 20.22 14.72
C ASP A 371 7.95 19.37 13.70
N GLN A 372 7.11 18.45 14.20
CA GLN A 372 6.27 17.56 13.39
C GLN A 372 4.90 18.18 13.10
N LEU A 373 4.47 19.17 13.90
CA LEU A 373 3.16 19.79 13.72
C LEU A 373 3.02 20.47 12.34
N ILE A 374 4.10 21.04 11.80
CA ILE A 374 4.10 21.65 10.47
C ILE A 374 3.84 20.61 9.37
N PHE A 375 4.42 19.41 9.47
CA PHE A 375 4.12 18.31 8.54
C PHE A 375 2.63 17.95 8.53
N ILE A 376 1.96 18.12 9.67
CA ILE A 376 0.55 17.82 9.84
C ILE A 376 -0.34 18.96 9.30
N LEU A 377 0.01 20.20 9.62
CA LEU A 377 -0.81 21.37 9.31
C LEU A 377 -0.58 21.92 7.89
N GLU A 378 0.64 21.87 7.40
CA GLU A 378 1.08 22.53 6.16
C GLU A 378 1.62 21.49 5.17
N GLN A 379 0.71 20.79 4.48
CA GLN A 379 1.12 20.10 3.26
C GLN A 379 1.03 21.05 2.05
N PRO A 380 2.10 21.12 1.25
CA PRO A 380 2.16 22.00 0.10
C PRO A 380 1.08 21.63 -0.93
N GLY A 381 0.12 22.54 -1.14
CA GLY A 381 -0.93 22.39 -2.15
C GLY A 381 -2.32 22.01 -1.60
N SER A 382 -2.49 21.80 -0.30
CA SER A 382 -3.82 21.57 0.30
C SER A 382 -3.90 22.02 1.76
N ASN A 383 -4.33 23.27 1.98
CA ASN A 383 -4.35 23.90 3.30
C ASN A 383 -5.43 23.34 4.25
N VAL A 384 -6.42 22.59 3.75
CA VAL A 384 -7.57 22.11 4.57
C VAL A 384 -7.63 20.59 4.67
N ILE A 385 -7.30 19.85 3.62
CA ILE A 385 -7.45 18.39 3.62
C ILE A 385 -6.38 17.74 4.50
N SER A 386 -5.17 18.32 4.59
CA SER A 386 -4.07 17.76 5.36
C SER A 386 -4.33 17.72 6.88
N PRO A 387 -4.74 18.82 7.55
CA PRO A 387 -5.05 18.77 8.98
C PRO A 387 -6.13 17.74 9.33
N CYS A 388 -7.22 17.70 8.56
CA CYS A 388 -8.31 16.74 8.77
C CYS A 388 -7.84 15.29 8.60
N PHE A 389 -7.05 15.01 7.57
CA PHE A 389 -6.50 13.67 7.33
C PHE A 389 -5.57 13.24 8.47
N ASN A 390 -4.66 14.12 8.91
CA ASN A 390 -3.77 13.84 10.02
C ASN A 390 -4.52 13.69 11.37
N PHE A 391 -5.58 14.46 11.58
CA PHE A 391 -6.48 14.27 12.72
C PHE A 391 -7.14 12.88 12.67
N CYS A 392 -7.63 12.46 11.50
CA CYS A 392 -8.18 11.11 11.32
C CYS A 392 -7.13 10.03 11.60
N LEU A 393 -5.88 10.21 11.14
CA LEU A 393 -4.78 9.30 11.45
C LEU A 393 -4.45 9.27 12.95
N TYR A 394 -4.58 10.40 13.66
CA TYR A 394 -4.41 10.45 15.11
C TYR A 394 -5.54 9.70 15.85
N VAL A 395 -6.79 9.95 15.48
CA VAL A 395 -7.95 9.25 16.05
C VAL A 395 -7.79 7.76 15.82
N LEU A 396 -7.41 7.38 14.60
CA LEU A 396 -7.09 6.00 14.27
C LEU A 396 -5.98 5.46 15.16
N MET A 397 -4.82 6.13 15.28
CA MET A 397 -3.71 5.69 16.16
C MET A 397 -4.10 5.53 17.63
N SER A 398 -5.02 6.35 18.11
CA SER A 398 -5.49 6.29 19.50
C SER A 398 -6.26 5.01 19.77
N VAL A 399 -6.93 4.46 18.75
CA VAL A 399 -7.83 3.32 18.86
C VAL A 399 -7.30 2.05 18.17
N MET A 400 -6.40 2.19 17.19
CA MET A 400 -5.78 1.13 16.40
C MET A 400 -4.38 1.55 15.92
N PRO A 401 -3.30 0.87 16.30
CA PRO A 401 -1.94 1.32 16.01
C PRO A 401 -1.52 1.04 14.56
N PHE A 402 -1.98 1.87 13.63
CA PHE A 402 -1.70 1.73 12.20
C PHE A 402 -0.19 1.78 11.91
N VAL A 403 0.39 0.63 11.56
CA VAL A 403 1.84 0.43 11.49
C VAL A 403 2.53 1.43 10.56
N PRO A 404 2.02 1.83 9.39
CA PRO A 404 2.71 2.80 8.53
C PRO A 404 3.10 4.12 9.23
N LEU A 405 2.42 4.51 10.31
CA LEU A 405 2.75 5.73 11.06
C LEU A 405 4.04 5.62 11.87
N HIS A 406 4.61 4.42 12.01
CA HIS A 406 5.90 4.21 12.70
C HIS A 406 7.10 4.79 11.94
N SER A 407 6.98 5.06 10.63
CA SER A 407 8.13 5.53 9.86
C SER A 407 8.63 6.89 10.37
N ASP A 408 9.93 7.13 10.21
CA ASP A 408 10.59 8.34 10.71
C ASP A 408 10.12 9.62 10.00
N GLY A 409 9.50 9.50 8.81
CA GLY A 409 8.86 10.61 8.11
C GLY A 409 7.52 11.05 8.73
N PHE A 410 6.92 10.21 9.58
CA PHE A 410 5.70 10.49 10.34
C PHE A 410 6.04 10.67 11.83
N ILE A 411 5.64 9.72 12.69
CA ILE A 411 5.80 9.81 14.15
C ILE A 411 7.19 9.31 14.58
N GLY A 412 7.72 8.32 13.87
CA GLY A 412 8.94 7.59 14.22
C GLY A 412 8.69 6.46 15.24
N GLY A 413 9.49 5.40 15.18
CA GLY A 413 9.26 4.17 15.94
C GLY A 413 9.24 4.32 17.45
N GLY A 414 10.20 5.04 18.02
CA GLY A 414 10.28 5.21 19.47
C GLY A 414 9.04 5.88 20.05
N TRP A 415 8.43 6.81 19.31
CA TRP A 415 7.17 7.45 19.71
C TRP A 415 5.96 6.59 19.40
N TYR A 416 5.93 5.97 18.24
CA TYR A 416 4.87 5.03 17.85
C TYR A 416 4.65 3.96 18.93
N SER A 417 5.73 3.29 19.35
CA SER A 417 5.68 2.29 20.43
C SER A 417 5.34 2.88 21.80
N SER A 418 5.91 4.04 22.15
CA SER A 418 5.60 4.73 23.42
C SER A 418 4.12 5.11 23.53
N ILE A 419 3.50 5.58 22.44
CA ILE A 419 2.07 5.92 22.40
C ILE A 419 1.23 4.67 22.67
N ILE A 420 1.53 3.54 22.02
CA ILE A 420 0.82 2.27 22.23
C ILE A 420 0.87 1.85 23.70
N VAL A 421 2.07 1.86 24.30
CA VAL A 421 2.26 1.47 25.71
C VAL A 421 1.52 2.44 26.63
N TYR A 422 1.68 3.74 26.41
CA TYR A 422 0.96 4.77 27.16
C TYR A 422 -0.55 4.56 27.11
N ARG A 423 -1.10 4.28 25.92
CA ARG A 423 -2.55 4.07 25.74
C ARG A 423 -3.07 2.84 26.43
N VAL A 424 -2.36 1.72 26.33
CA VAL A 424 -2.77 0.50 27.03
C VAL A 424 -2.76 0.71 28.55
N ILE A 425 -1.75 1.39 29.09
CA ILE A 425 -1.66 1.71 30.52
C ILE A 425 -2.77 2.68 30.93
N SER A 426 -3.01 3.75 30.16
CA SER A 426 -4.07 4.72 30.46
C SER A 426 -5.44 4.06 30.43
N CYS A 427 -5.72 3.19 29.46
CA CYS A 427 -6.96 2.43 29.39
C CYS A 427 -7.14 1.51 30.61
N ALA A 428 -6.07 0.84 31.07
CA ALA A 428 -6.13 0.00 32.26
C ALA A 428 -6.48 0.81 33.52
N ILE A 429 -5.85 1.98 33.70
CA ILE A 429 -6.14 2.89 34.82
C ILE A 429 -7.59 3.37 34.75
N VAL A 430 -8.05 3.79 33.57
CA VAL A 430 -9.43 4.26 33.35
C VAL A 430 -10.44 3.16 33.66
N VAL A 431 -10.24 1.92 33.18
CA VAL A 431 -11.14 0.79 33.47
C VAL A 431 -11.22 0.56 34.97
N ILE A 432 -10.09 0.39 35.66
CA ILE A 432 -10.07 0.11 37.09
C ILE A 432 -10.78 1.22 37.87
N PHE A 433 -10.47 2.49 37.56
CA PHE A 433 -11.06 3.63 38.23
C PHE A 433 -12.56 3.76 37.93
N ALA A 434 -12.98 3.60 36.68
CA ALA A 434 -14.39 3.65 36.29
C ALA A 434 -15.21 2.54 36.95
N THR A 435 -14.72 1.29 36.93
CA THR A 435 -15.45 0.15 37.50
C THR A 435 -15.58 0.23 39.02
N ASN A 436 -14.62 0.85 39.72
CA ASN A 436 -14.74 1.11 41.15
C ASN A 436 -15.83 2.15 41.47
N ASN A 437 -16.13 3.04 40.53
CA ASN A 437 -17.19 4.04 40.67
C ASN A 437 -18.56 3.55 40.22
N PHE A 438 -18.69 2.34 39.66
CA PHE A 438 -20.00 1.76 39.33
C PHE A 438 -20.89 1.61 40.57
N ALA A 439 -20.29 1.41 41.74
CA ALA A 439 -21.01 1.19 43.00
C ALA A 439 -21.21 2.45 43.86
N SER A 440 -20.50 3.56 43.58
CA SER A 440 -20.41 4.71 44.50
C SER A 440 -21.45 5.80 44.26
N SER A 441 -22.18 5.77 43.15
CA SER A 441 -23.20 6.77 42.82
C SER A 441 -24.59 6.17 42.99
N ASP A 442 -25.29 6.57 44.04
CA ASP A 442 -26.66 6.13 44.37
C ASP A 442 -27.66 6.37 43.21
N ALA A 443 -27.37 7.32 42.31
CA ALA A 443 -28.18 7.60 41.12
C ALA A 443 -27.85 6.72 39.90
N THR A 444 -26.64 6.15 39.81
CA THR A 444 -26.23 5.26 38.72
C THR A 444 -26.21 3.78 39.11
N ALA A 445 -26.21 3.48 40.40
CA ALA A 445 -26.18 2.11 40.93
C ALA A 445 -27.41 1.29 40.52
N GLU A 446 -28.58 1.91 40.33
CA GLU A 446 -29.76 1.21 39.80
C GLU A 446 -29.69 0.94 38.28
N ALA A 447 -28.81 1.64 37.55
CA ALA A 447 -28.75 1.64 36.10
C ALA A 447 -27.62 0.78 35.49
N VAL A 448 -26.63 0.35 36.28
CA VAL A 448 -25.52 -0.50 35.80
C VAL A 448 -25.73 -1.93 36.29
N HIS A 449 -25.83 -2.88 35.37
CA HIS A 449 -26.15 -4.28 35.69
C HIS A 449 -24.94 -5.21 35.57
N ILE A 450 -23.91 -4.83 34.81
CA ILE A 450 -22.68 -5.62 34.73
C ILE A 450 -21.80 -5.40 35.96
N ARG A 451 -21.21 -6.48 36.49
CA ARG A 451 -20.23 -6.39 37.58
C ARG A 451 -18.93 -5.77 37.05
N GLY A 452 -18.34 -4.84 37.82
CA GLY A 452 -17.04 -4.23 37.48
C GLY A 452 -15.93 -5.26 37.25
N GLU A 453 -15.92 -6.35 38.02
CA GLU A 453 -14.99 -7.48 37.86
C GLU A 453 -15.05 -8.12 36.47
N THR A 454 -16.25 -8.24 35.90
CA THR A 454 -16.45 -8.78 34.54
C THR A 454 -15.83 -7.85 33.50
N VAL A 455 -16.04 -6.54 33.63
CA VAL A 455 -15.47 -5.52 32.72
C VAL A 455 -13.95 -5.51 32.81
N ILE A 456 -13.39 -5.58 34.02
CA ILE A 456 -11.94 -5.72 34.24
C ILE A 456 -11.41 -6.99 33.58
N THR A 457 -12.11 -8.12 33.74
CA THR A 457 -11.71 -9.40 33.13
C THR A 457 -11.72 -9.32 31.60
N MET A 458 -12.76 -8.75 31.00
CA MET A 458 -12.84 -8.52 29.55
C MET A 458 -11.66 -7.66 29.07
N PHE A 459 -11.32 -6.60 29.80
CA PHE A 459 -10.18 -5.75 29.48
C PHE A 459 -8.85 -6.51 29.51
N PHE A 460 -8.60 -7.33 30.54
CA PHE A 460 -7.35 -8.09 30.64
C PHE A 460 -7.23 -9.21 29.59
N ILE A 461 -8.35 -9.80 29.17
CA ILE A 461 -8.36 -10.75 28.03
C ILE A 461 -7.95 -10.02 26.74
N ALA A 462 -8.53 -8.84 26.47
CA ALA A 462 -8.17 -8.02 25.32
C ALA A 462 -6.69 -7.57 25.37
N LEU A 463 -6.20 -7.20 26.56
CA LEU A 463 -4.81 -6.83 26.79
C LEU A 463 -3.86 -8.02 26.51
N PHE A 464 -4.22 -9.21 26.97
CA PHE A 464 -3.44 -10.41 26.72
C PHE A 464 -3.35 -10.72 25.22
N ALA A 465 -4.46 -10.61 24.49
CA ALA A 465 -4.47 -10.73 23.03
C ALA A 465 -3.57 -9.68 22.35
N THR A 466 -3.60 -8.44 22.84
CA THR A 466 -2.73 -7.35 22.37
C THR A 466 -1.25 -7.70 22.54
N ILE A 467 -0.86 -8.15 23.72
CA ILE A 467 0.54 -8.48 24.05
C ILE A 467 1.03 -9.68 23.23
N ILE A 468 0.22 -10.73 23.10
CA ILE A 468 0.55 -11.89 22.25
C ILE A 468 0.72 -11.44 20.81
N GLY A 469 -0.26 -10.69 20.27
CA GLY A 469 -0.22 -10.20 18.90
C GLY A 469 1.02 -9.36 18.61
N ALA A 470 1.30 -8.37 19.48
CA ALA A 470 2.49 -7.53 19.38
C ALA A 470 3.79 -8.35 19.46
N THR A 471 3.84 -9.36 20.33
CA THR A 471 5.00 -10.25 20.47
C THR A 471 5.22 -11.07 19.20
N LEU A 472 4.17 -11.69 18.65
CA LEU A 472 4.24 -12.44 17.39
C LEU A 472 4.68 -11.54 16.24
N PHE A 473 4.06 -10.36 16.11
CA PHE A 473 4.43 -9.36 15.12
C PHE A 473 5.93 -9.00 15.22
N LEU A 474 6.37 -8.45 16.35
CA LEU A 474 7.75 -7.99 16.52
C LEU A 474 8.79 -9.12 16.44
N ARG A 475 8.42 -10.34 16.81
CA ARG A 475 9.32 -11.51 16.77
C ARG A 475 9.58 -12.01 15.34
N PHE A 476 8.65 -11.80 14.41
CA PHE A 476 8.69 -12.36 13.07
C PHE A 476 8.86 -11.35 11.93
N ILE A 477 8.74 -10.04 12.20
CA ILE A 477 9.22 -9.02 11.26
C ILE A 477 10.73 -9.12 11.05
N MET A 478 11.20 -8.53 9.94
CA MET A 478 12.61 -8.55 9.55
C MET A 478 13.54 -8.03 10.66
N ARG A 479 14.55 -8.83 11.02
CA ARG A 479 15.45 -8.54 12.15
C ARG A 479 16.18 -7.20 12.02
N SER A 480 16.60 -6.85 10.81
CA SER A 480 17.29 -5.58 10.51
C SER A 480 16.41 -4.34 10.67
N ARG A 481 15.08 -4.51 10.70
CA ARG A 481 14.11 -3.40 10.76
C ARG A 481 13.35 -3.31 12.07
N ARG A 482 13.50 -4.29 12.97
CA ARG A 482 12.85 -4.27 14.30
C ARG A 482 13.13 -3.00 15.08
N SER A 483 14.37 -2.52 15.07
CA SER A 483 14.76 -1.30 15.76
C SER A 483 13.98 -0.07 15.27
N ASN A 484 13.48 -0.07 14.03
CA ASN A 484 12.70 1.04 13.50
C ASN A 484 11.33 1.16 14.17
N PHE A 485 10.85 0.12 14.87
CA PHE A 485 9.56 0.14 15.57
C PHE A 485 9.60 0.69 16.98
N TYR A 486 10.77 0.69 17.64
CA TYR A 486 10.87 1.05 19.06
C TYR A 486 12.10 1.89 19.43
N ARG A 487 13.14 1.91 18.59
CA ARG A 487 14.40 2.60 18.90
C ARG A 487 14.58 3.89 18.10
N SER A 488 14.02 3.99 16.90
CA SER A 488 14.24 5.18 16.08
C SER A 488 13.66 6.43 16.76
N ARG A 489 14.52 7.42 16.98
CA ARG A 489 14.15 8.74 17.54
C ARG A 489 14.29 9.86 16.50
N ARG A 490 14.60 9.51 15.24
CA ARG A 490 14.77 10.48 14.17
C ARG A 490 13.50 11.34 14.08
N THR A 491 13.69 12.65 14.04
CA THR A 491 12.61 13.57 13.70
C THR A 491 12.42 13.55 12.17
N PRO A 492 11.27 13.98 11.65
CA PRO A 492 11.07 14.13 10.21
C PRO A 492 12.14 15.00 9.57
N ALA A 493 12.59 16.06 10.25
CA ALA A 493 13.73 16.88 9.80
C ALA A 493 14.99 16.04 9.56
N MET A 494 15.40 15.24 10.56
CA MET A 494 16.57 14.36 10.43
C MET A 494 16.37 13.28 9.36
N PHE A 495 15.14 12.77 9.25
CA PHE A 495 14.81 11.73 8.29
C PHE A 495 14.88 12.24 6.85
N TYR A 496 14.23 13.37 6.55
CA TYR A 496 14.23 13.95 5.22
C TYR A 496 15.59 14.53 4.83
N ASP A 497 16.35 15.10 5.78
CA ASP A 497 17.73 15.53 5.53
C ASP A 497 18.63 14.33 5.18
N TRP A 498 18.53 13.22 5.92
CA TRP A 498 19.21 11.96 5.59
C TRP A 498 18.76 11.43 4.22
N LEU A 499 17.46 11.45 3.96
CA LEU A 499 16.88 10.91 2.73
C LEU A 499 17.30 11.72 1.50
N PHE A 500 17.49 13.02 1.65
CA PHE A 500 17.97 13.90 0.59
C PHE A 500 19.37 13.51 0.06
N ASP A 501 20.20 12.86 0.88
CA ASP A 501 21.55 12.40 0.49
C ASP A 501 21.72 10.89 0.43
N ALA A 502 20.68 10.13 0.78
CA ALA A 502 20.76 8.69 0.89
C ALA A 502 21.30 8.05 -0.40
N HIS A 503 22.32 7.20 -0.24
CA HIS A 503 22.88 6.43 -1.36
C HIS A 503 21.88 5.41 -1.91
N GLN A 504 21.00 4.91 -1.04
CA GLN A 504 19.92 4.02 -1.45
C GLN A 504 18.82 4.84 -2.10
N LEU A 505 18.63 4.61 -3.40
CA LEU A 505 17.59 5.28 -4.17
C LEU A 505 16.21 4.66 -3.88
N LEU A 506 15.23 5.52 -3.66
CA LEU A 506 13.85 5.14 -3.36
C LEU A 506 12.97 5.09 -4.61
N TYR A 507 11.96 4.22 -4.53
CA TYR A 507 10.90 4.07 -5.50
C TYR A 507 11.44 3.85 -6.92
N ASP A 508 11.06 4.72 -7.84
CA ASP A 508 11.41 4.71 -9.25
C ASP A 508 12.66 5.55 -9.56
N ALA A 509 13.27 6.22 -8.57
CA ALA A 509 14.41 7.11 -8.78
C ALA A 509 15.63 6.35 -9.33
N ASN A 510 16.10 6.77 -10.50
CA ASN A 510 17.30 6.22 -11.11
C ASN A 510 18.56 6.92 -10.60
N THR A 511 18.45 8.20 -10.25
CA THR A 511 19.57 9.05 -9.83
C THR A 511 19.26 9.82 -8.55
N LYS A 512 20.30 10.34 -7.89
CA LYS A 512 20.14 11.11 -6.64
C LYS A 512 19.33 12.38 -6.85
N ASP A 513 19.48 13.04 -8.00
CA ASP A 513 18.75 14.27 -8.27
C ASP A 513 17.27 14.03 -8.50
N GLN A 514 16.88 12.90 -9.12
CA GLN A 514 15.48 12.48 -9.22
C GLN A 514 14.85 12.28 -7.85
N GLN A 515 15.55 11.58 -6.95
CA GLN A 515 15.12 11.41 -5.56
C GLN A 515 15.02 12.75 -4.82
N ARG A 516 16.04 13.61 -4.93
CA ARG A 516 16.04 14.95 -4.30
C ARG A 516 14.89 15.80 -4.81
N THR A 517 14.60 15.74 -6.11
CA THR A 517 13.48 16.45 -6.73
C THR A 517 12.16 16.00 -6.14
N TYR A 518 11.93 14.68 -6.08
CA TYR A 518 10.73 14.11 -5.47
C TYR A 518 10.56 14.54 -4.01
N ILE A 519 11.59 14.35 -3.18
CA ILE A 519 11.57 14.67 -1.76
C ILE A 519 11.38 16.18 -1.54
N TRP A 520 12.10 17.02 -2.30
CA TRP A 520 12.02 18.47 -2.21
C TRP A 520 10.62 18.99 -2.53
N LEU A 521 10.00 18.48 -3.59
CA LEU A 521 8.67 18.91 -4.01
C LEU A 521 7.54 18.41 -3.08
N GLU A 522 7.70 17.24 -2.47
CA GLU A 522 6.69 16.68 -1.57
C GLU A 522 6.80 17.22 -0.14
N THR A 523 8.02 17.47 0.35
CA THR A 523 8.28 17.67 1.78
C THR A 523 8.51 19.13 2.13
N HIS A 524 7.87 19.64 3.18
CA HIS A 524 7.97 21.04 3.58
C HIS A 524 9.44 21.57 3.69
N PRO A 525 9.77 22.76 3.14
CA PRO A 525 11.16 23.27 3.07
C PRO A 525 11.91 23.33 4.41
N LYS A 526 11.19 23.55 5.52
CA LYS A 526 11.76 23.53 6.90
C LYS A 526 12.62 22.30 7.19
N TYR A 527 12.35 21.16 6.56
CA TYR A 527 13.05 19.91 6.83
C TYR A 527 14.40 19.76 6.11
N PHE A 528 14.82 20.76 5.35
CA PHE A 528 16.11 20.75 4.66
C PHE A 528 16.98 21.92 5.11
N ALA A 529 18.29 21.67 5.18
CA ALA A 529 19.26 22.74 5.35
C ALA A 529 19.24 23.66 4.12
N LYS A 530 18.98 24.95 4.34
CA LYS A 530 18.89 25.98 3.28
C LYS A 530 20.07 25.93 2.32
N ASP A 531 21.29 25.97 2.85
CA ASP A 531 22.51 26.04 2.03
C ASP A 531 22.73 24.79 1.20
N LYS A 532 22.29 23.64 1.70
CA LYS A 532 22.33 22.35 1.00
C LYS A 532 21.38 22.34 -0.20
N VAL A 533 20.14 22.79 -0.01
CA VAL A 533 19.16 22.92 -1.10
C VAL A 533 19.61 23.96 -2.11
N LYS A 534 20.12 25.11 -1.64
CA LYS A 534 20.68 26.16 -2.49
C LYS A 534 21.81 25.61 -3.37
N ALA A 535 22.80 24.95 -2.78
CA ALA A 535 23.92 24.36 -3.50
C ALA A 535 23.47 23.31 -4.51
N TRP A 536 22.48 22.48 -4.16
CA TRP A 536 21.91 21.51 -5.09
C TRP A 536 21.19 22.17 -6.26
N LEU A 537 20.30 23.15 -6.01
CA LEU A 537 19.57 23.87 -7.06
C LEU A 537 20.51 24.61 -8.01
N LEU A 538 21.56 25.26 -7.48
CA LEU A 538 22.60 25.92 -8.28
C LEU A 538 23.51 24.91 -9.01
N GLY A 539 23.59 23.68 -8.52
CA GLY A 539 24.33 22.59 -9.14
C GLY A 539 23.57 21.85 -10.24
N LEU A 540 22.27 22.12 -10.41
CA LEU A 540 21.49 21.55 -11.50
C LEU A 540 22.05 22.04 -12.85
N LYS A 541 22.14 21.13 -13.80
CA LYS A 541 22.59 21.41 -15.16
C LYS A 541 21.47 21.10 -16.13
N SER A 542 21.41 21.83 -17.24
CA SER A 542 20.38 21.60 -18.25
C SER A 542 20.51 20.20 -18.85
N ASP A 543 21.72 19.67 -19.01
CA ASP A 543 22.00 18.30 -19.51
C ASP A 543 22.00 17.22 -18.41
N GLY A 544 21.73 17.59 -17.15
CA GLY A 544 21.73 16.67 -16.03
C GLY A 544 20.51 15.74 -15.97
N ASP A 545 20.50 14.83 -14.99
CA ASP A 545 19.51 13.74 -14.89
C ASP A 545 18.03 14.19 -14.81
N ILE A 546 17.78 15.44 -14.43
CA ILE A 546 16.43 16.02 -14.30
C ILE A 546 15.97 16.72 -15.59
N LEU A 547 16.89 17.42 -16.27
CA LEU A 547 16.57 18.35 -17.36
C LEU A 547 17.08 17.86 -18.73
N GLY A 548 17.93 16.84 -18.74
CA GLY A 548 18.63 16.31 -19.90
C GLY A 548 17.78 15.45 -20.83
N GLY A 549 16.59 15.02 -20.41
CA GLY A 549 15.75 14.06 -21.14
C GLY A 549 15.20 14.55 -22.49
N GLY A 550 15.38 15.82 -22.85
CA GLY A 550 14.87 16.41 -24.10
C GLY A 550 13.34 16.59 -24.15
N ASP A 551 12.62 15.99 -23.20
CA ASP A 551 11.20 16.19 -22.96
C ASP A 551 10.97 17.41 -22.06
N LYS A 552 9.86 18.12 -22.27
CA LYS A 552 9.42 19.22 -21.38
C LYS A 552 8.82 18.71 -20.06
N ASN A 553 8.93 17.41 -19.80
CA ASN A 553 8.35 16.72 -18.65
C ASN A 553 9.45 16.19 -17.73
N LEU A 554 9.18 16.18 -16.43
CA LEU A 554 10.06 15.56 -15.44
C LEU A 554 10.24 14.07 -15.74
N PRO A 555 11.48 13.56 -15.59
CA PRO A 555 11.80 12.19 -15.93
C PRO A 555 11.08 11.19 -15.03
N LYS A 556 10.96 9.96 -15.53
CA LYS A 556 10.57 8.80 -14.72
C LYS A 556 11.58 8.64 -13.58
N GLY A 557 11.11 8.59 -12.34
CA GLY A 557 11.96 8.61 -11.15
C GLY A 557 11.66 9.75 -10.17
N CYS A 558 10.87 10.73 -10.59
CA CYS A 558 10.34 11.78 -9.73
C CYS A 558 9.00 11.38 -9.06
N ASN A 559 8.68 10.08 -9.02
CA ASN A 559 7.49 9.48 -8.42
C ASN A 559 6.20 10.17 -8.89
N GLN A 560 5.38 10.71 -7.99
CA GLN A 560 4.11 11.39 -8.31
C GLN A 560 4.25 12.63 -9.20
N PHE A 561 5.46 13.15 -9.39
CA PHE A 561 5.74 14.27 -10.29
C PHE A 561 6.29 13.82 -11.65
N SER A 562 6.49 12.52 -11.87
CA SER A 562 6.90 12.00 -13.17
C SER A 562 5.88 12.40 -14.24
N GLY A 563 6.35 12.94 -15.38
CA GLY A 563 5.48 13.42 -16.45
C GLY A 563 4.93 14.85 -16.25
N HIS A 564 5.10 15.48 -15.08
CA HIS A 564 4.74 16.88 -14.91
C HIS A 564 5.66 17.79 -15.73
N LEU A 565 5.13 18.92 -16.21
CA LEU A 565 5.92 19.93 -16.91
C LEU A 565 7.10 20.42 -16.05
N ILE A 566 8.28 20.52 -16.66
CA ILE A 566 9.50 21.07 -16.04
C ILE A 566 9.26 22.51 -15.55
N ASP A 567 8.42 23.28 -16.24
CA ASP A 567 7.98 24.60 -15.78
C ASP A 567 7.33 24.58 -14.40
N SER A 568 6.51 23.55 -14.12
CA SER A 568 5.91 23.37 -12.81
C SER A 568 6.98 23.11 -11.75
N PHE A 569 8.04 22.37 -12.09
CA PHE A 569 9.19 22.17 -11.21
C PHE A 569 9.90 23.48 -10.88
N PHE A 570 10.23 24.30 -11.88
CA PHE A 570 10.91 25.59 -11.64
C PHE A 570 10.07 26.52 -10.76
N THR A 571 8.78 26.70 -11.11
CA THR A 571 7.87 27.57 -10.34
C THR A 571 7.73 27.07 -8.89
N LYS A 572 7.49 25.77 -8.69
CA LYS A 572 7.35 25.19 -7.34
C LYS A 572 8.66 25.27 -6.55
N SER A 573 9.80 25.00 -7.17
CA SER A 573 11.10 25.08 -6.50
C SER A 573 11.42 26.49 -6.03
N LEU A 574 11.14 27.52 -6.84
CA LEU A 574 11.28 28.92 -6.43
C LEU A 574 10.32 29.29 -5.30
N GLN A 575 9.04 28.96 -5.45
CA GLN A 575 8.05 29.23 -4.41
C GLN A 575 8.46 28.61 -3.06
N ARG A 576 9.01 27.39 -3.08
CA ARG A 576 9.49 26.70 -1.89
C ARG A 576 10.78 27.30 -1.34
N PHE A 577 11.72 27.68 -2.19
CA PHE A 577 12.97 28.29 -1.74
C PHE A 577 12.73 29.66 -1.10
N ALA A 578 11.74 30.42 -1.60
CA ALA A 578 11.33 31.70 -1.02
C ALA A 578 10.95 31.61 0.47
N TRP A 579 10.51 30.43 0.93
CA TRP A 579 10.17 30.18 2.34
C TRP A 579 11.35 30.46 3.30
N TYR A 580 12.59 30.26 2.85
CA TYR A 580 13.77 30.51 3.68
C TYR A 580 14.05 32.00 3.96
N ASN A 581 13.31 32.93 3.31
CA ASN A 581 13.51 34.38 3.43
C ASN A 581 14.97 34.84 3.18
N ASP A 582 15.70 34.11 2.32
CA ASP A 582 17.06 34.45 1.91
C ASP A 582 17.02 35.20 0.58
N ALA A 583 16.93 36.53 0.63
CA ALA A 583 16.77 37.37 -0.56
C ALA A 583 17.94 37.20 -1.55
N GLU A 584 19.17 37.09 -1.06
CA GLU A 584 20.36 36.91 -1.88
C GLU A 584 20.39 35.51 -2.50
N GLY A 585 20.17 34.47 -1.69
CA GLY A 585 20.09 33.09 -2.17
C GLY A 585 18.94 32.88 -3.17
N PHE A 586 17.79 33.51 -2.94
CA PHE A 586 16.65 33.45 -3.84
C PHE A 586 16.97 34.12 -5.18
N ALA A 587 17.61 35.29 -5.18
CA ALA A 587 18.01 35.95 -6.43
C ALA A 587 18.98 35.09 -7.25
N GLN A 588 19.96 34.45 -6.59
CA GLN A 588 20.91 33.54 -7.23
C GLN A 588 20.21 32.30 -7.81
N VAL A 589 19.40 31.62 -7.00
CA VAL A 589 18.65 30.43 -7.43
C VAL A 589 17.67 30.78 -8.56
N LYS A 590 16.98 31.92 -8.46
CA LYS A 590 16.06 32.39 -9.51
C LYS A 590 16.79 32.66 -10.82
N ALA A 591 17.89 33.41 -10.79
CA ALA A 591 18.67 33.67 -11.99
C ALA A 591 19.13 32.36 -12.67
N HIS A 592 19.65 31.41 -11.87
CA HIS A 592 20.09 30.10 -12.37
C HIS A 592 18.95 29.26 -12.94
N LEU A 593 17.81 29.16 -12.24
CA LEU A 593 16.67 28.38 -12.72
C LEU A 593 16.00 29.02 -13.96
N ASP A 594 15.98 30.35 -14.06
CA ASP A 594 15.50 31.06 -15.25
C ASP A 594 16.42 30.82 -16.46
N GLU A 595 17.75 30.83 -16.26
CA GLU A 595 18.75 30.47 -17.28
C GLU A 595 18.58 29.02 -17.73
N LEU A 596 18.50 28.07 -16.80
CA LEU A 596 18.25 26.65 -17.11
C LEU A 596 16.94 26.45 -17.86
N LYS A 597 15.89 27.19 -17.50
CA LYS A 597 14.62 27.15 -18.22
C LYS A 597 14.79 27.59 -19.67
N GLU A 598 15.47 28.71 -19.90
CA GLU A 598 15.74 29.20 -21.26
C GLU A 598 16.57 28.21 -22.07
N GLU A 599 17.58 27.58 -21.46
CA GLU A 599 18.38 26.53 -22.09
C GLU A 599 17.54 25.30 -22.46
N VAL A 600 16.68 24.83 -21.54
CA VAL A 600 15.80 23.68 -21.78
C VAL A 600 14.77 24.02 -22.87
N ASP A 601 14.23 25.23 -22.90
CA ASP A 601 13.26 25.67 -23.91
C ASP A 601 13.87 25.84 -25.31
N LYS A 602 15.15 26.22 -25.40
CA LYS A 602 15.89 26.31 -26.67
C LYS A 602 16.23 24.95 -27.26
N ARG A 603 16.18 23.86 -26.48
CA ARG A 603 16.53 22.55 -26.99
C ARG A 603 15.53 22.08 -28.04
N PRO A 604 16.00 21.55 -29.17
CA PRO A 604 15.11 20.92 -30.12
C PRO A 604 14.41 19.77 -29.40
N LEU A 605 13.07 19.85 -29.30
CA LEU A 605 12.24 18.74 -28.82
C LEU A 605 12.75 17.44 -29.43
N SER A 606 12.98 16.44 -28.58
CA SER A 606 13.48 15.16 -29.05
C SER A 606 12.58 14.64 -30.18
N ILE A 607 13.17 13.92 -31.13
CA ILE A 607 12.43 13.36 -32.27
C ILE A 607 11.24 12.51 -31.79
N VAL A 608 11.38 11.87 -30.62
CA VAL A 608 10.33 11.08 -29.94
C VAL A 608 9.16 11.98 -29.54
N THR A 609 9.41 13.13 -28.88
CA THR A 609 8.36 14.06 -28.45
C THR A 609 7.61 14.69 -29.64
N ARG A 610 8.31 14.91 -30.77
CA ARG A 610 7.67 15.42 -32.01
C ARG A 610 6.71 14.42 -32.62
N ALA A 611 6.97 13.12 -32.47
CA ALA A 611 6.06 12.07 -32.95
C ALA A 611 4.78 12.02 -32.11
N THR A 612 4.89 12.06 -30.77
CA THR A 612 3.73 12.04 -29.86
C THR A 612 2.85 13.29 -29.97
N LEU A 613 3.45 14.47 -30.13
CA LEU A 613 2.71 15.73 -30.34
C LEU A 613 1.96 15.76 -31.68
N LYS A 614 2.49 15.10 -32.73
CA LYS A 614 1.77 14.99 -34.02
C LYS A 614 0.54 14.10 -33.92
N GLU A 615 0.57 13.04 -33.12
CA GLU A 615 -0.59 12.16 -32.95
C GLU A 615 -1.73 12.81 -32.17
N HIS A 616 -1.43 13.58 -31.12
CA HIS A 616 -2.47 14.28 -30.36
C HIS A 616 -3.01 15.54 -31.05
N GLY A 617 -2.31 16.04 -32.07
CA GLY A 617 -2.70 17.27 -32.80
C GLY A 617 -3.50 17.06 -34.08
N THR A 618 -3.71 15.84 -34.57
CA THR A 618 -4.27 15.63 -35.92
C THR A 618 -5.77 15.34 -35.94
N THR A 619 -6.56 16.37 -35.64
CA THR A 619 -7.83 16.63 -36.35
C THR A 619 -7.84 18.10 -36.76
N THR A 620 -7.10 18.45 -37.83
CA THR A 620 -7.44 19.46 -38.85
C THR A 620 -6.34 19.58 -39.91
N ASN A 621 -6.68 19.15 -41.14
CA ASN A 621 -6.27 19.55 -42.50
C ASN A 621 -4.93 20.28 -42.77
N THR A 622 -4.10 19.64 -43.64
CA THR A 622 -3.34 20.12 -44.86
C THR A 622 -2.84 21.57 -44.93
N SER A 623 -1.67 21.96 -45.47
CA SER A 623 -0.84 21.45 -46.59
C SER A 623 0.51 22.24 -46.63
N ASP A 624 1.52 21.66 -47.27
CA ASP A 624 2.65 22.28 -48.02
C ASP A 624 3.60 23.34 -47.40
N ASN A 625 4.88 22.99 -47.21
CA ASN A 625 6.00 23.39 -48.10
C ASN A 625 7.42 23.23 -47.50
N ASN A 626 8.33 22.79 -48.39
CA ASN A 626 9.80 23.02 -48.53
C ASN A 626 10.76 22.88 -47.32
N LYS A 627 11.81 22.05 -47.35
CA LYS A 627 12.97 21.89 -48.28
C LYS A 627 14.01 23.02 -48.15
N GLU A 628 15.26 22.59 -47.91
CA GLU A 628 16.54 23.32 -47.74
C GLU A 628 16.94 23.77 -46.32
N ARG A 629 17.91 23.05 -45.72
CA ARG A 629 19.24 23.61 -45.44
C ARG A 629 20.22 22.53 -44.97
N GLU A 630 21.31 22.41 -45.71
CA GLU A 630 22.49 21.64 -45.38
C GLU A 630 23.69 22.61 -45.36
N LYS A 631 24.72 22.28 -44.56
CA LYS A 631 26.08 22.85 -44.45
C LYS A 631 26.31 24.02 -43.47
N HIS A 632 26.92 23.69 -42.33
CA HIS A 632 28.25 24.16 -41.92
C HIS A 632 28.64 23.53 -40.58
N LEU A 633 29.76 22.78 -40.53
CA LEU A 633 30.49 22.46 -39.30
C LEU A 633 31.96 22.27 -39.65
N THR A 634 32.81 23.11 -39.05
CA THR A 634 34.27 23.03 -39.07
C THR A 634 34.78 22.21 -37.88
N PRO A 635 35.91 21.49 -37.99
CA PRO A 635 36.49 20.75 -36.88
C PRO A 635 37.52 21.60 -36.14
N ASN A 636 37.63 21.45 -34.81
CA ASN A 636 38.90 21.54 -34.08
C ASN A 636 38.78 21.02 -32.64
N THR A 637 39.56 19.96 -32.38
CA THR A 637 40.43 19.67 -31.22
C THR A 637 39.95 19.88 -29.78
N SER A 638 39.99 18.81 -28.98
CA SER A 638 41.01 18.65 -27.93
C SER A 638 41.04 17.19 -27.44
N ASP A 639 42.13 16.49 -27.75
CA ASP A 639 42.59 15.27 -27.08
C ASP A 639 43.07 15.62 -25.67
N ASP A 640 42.38 15.17 -24.62
CA ASP A 640 42.97 15.09 -23.26
C ASP A 640 42.30 14.05 -22.32
N ASN A 641 41.23 13.36 -22.73
CA ASN A 641 40.49 12.42 -21.86
C ASN A 641 40.82 10.92 -22.08
N ASN A 642 41.86 10.58 -22.83
CA ASN A 642 42.12 9.18 -23.17
C ASN A 642 42.82 8.38 -22.05
N LYS A 643 43.44 9.04 -21.07
CA LYS A 643 44.25 8.35 -20.04
C LYS A 643 43.43 7.82 -18.86
N GLU A 644 42.45 8.59 -18.37
CA GLU A 644 41.53 8.10 -17.32
C GLU A 644 40.59 7.00 -17.83
N ARG A 645 40.25 7.04 -19.13
CA ARG A 645 39.40 6.02 -19.76
C ARG A 645 40.11 4.68 -19.91
N GLU A 646 41.42 4.67 -20.17
CA GLU A 646 42.21 3.44 -20.20
C GLU A 646 42.40 2.84 -18.80
N GLU A 647 42.60 3.65 -17.75
CA GLU A 647 42.72 3.15 -16.37
C GLU A 647 41.41 2.52 -15.87
N HIS A 648 40.25 3.12 -16.17
CA HIS A 648 38.94 2.55 -15.83
C HIS A 648 38.65 1.24 -16.58
N LEU A 649 39.04 1.15 -17.86
CA LEU A 649 38.86 -0.08 -18.66
C LEU A 649 39.77 -1.23 -18.19
N VAL A 650 40.95 -0.91 -17.64
CA VAL A 650 41.84 -1.91 -17.01
C VAL A 650 41.23 -2.43 -15.71
N GLU A 651 40.63 -1.57 -14.89
CA GLU A 651 39.99 -1.97 -13.64
C GLU A 651 38.73 -2.84 -13.87
N GLU A 652 37.89 -2.48 -14.84
CA GLU A 652 36.74 -3.31 -15.24
C GLU A 652 37.17 -4.68 -15.80
N SER A 653 38.25 -4.72 -16.59
CA SER A 653 38.82 -5.98 -17.11
C SER A 653 39.33 -6.89 -15.99
N GLN A 654 39.90 -6.31 -14.92
CA GLN A 654 40.38 -7.04 -13.74
C GLN A 654 39.21 -7.61 -12.92
N GLN A 655 38.12 -6.85 -12.75
CA GLN A 655 36.91 -7.30 -12.07
C GLN A 655 36.22 -8.44 -12.83
N ILE A 656 36.14 -8.36 -14.16
CA ILE A 656 35.58 -9.42 -15.01
C ILE A 656 36.40 -10.71 -14.91
N LYS A 657 37.73 -10.63 -14.86
CA LYS A 657 38.60 -11.81 -14.65
C LYS A 657 38.34 -12.48 -13.30
N THR A 658 38.19 -11.67 -12.25
CA THR A 658 37.92 -12.16 -10.88
C THR A 658 36.58 -12.88 -10.79
N LEU A 659 35.52 -12.31 -11.39
CA LEU A 659 34.19 -12.92 -11.49
C LEU A 659 34.19 -14.23 -12.27
N LYS A 660 34.90 -14.31 -13.40
CA LYS A 660 35.05 -15.57 -14.16
C LYS A 660 35.74 -16.67 -13.34
N GLN A 661 36.68 -16.30 -12.47
CA GLN A 661 37.39 -17.23 -11.60
C GLN A 661 36.49 -17.75 -10.46
N GLU A 662 35.63 -16.91 -9.88
CA GLU A 662 34.62 -17.34 -8.89
C GLU A 662 33.54 -18.24 -9.50
N ILE A 663 33.06 -17.91 -10.71
CA ILE A 663 32.10 -18.75 -11.44
C ILE A 663 32.70 -20.14 -11.69
N SER A 664 33.95 -20.21 -12.15
CA SER A 664 34.65 -21.48 -12.37
C SER A 664 34.81 -22.29 -11.08
N ARG A 665 35.04 -21.63 -9.94
CA ARG A 665 35.09 -22.30 -8.62
C ARG A 665 33.73 -22.86 -8.21
N LEU A 666 32.65 -22.11 -8.42
CA LEU A 666 31.29 -22.56 -8.11
C LEU A 666 30.87 -23.74 -9.00
N GLU A 667 31.22 -23.70 -10.29
CA GLU A 667 30.98 -24.82 -11.21
C GLU A 667 31.73 -26.09 -10.77
N ALA A 668 32.97 -25.98 -10.28
CA ALA A 668 33.72 -27.10 -9.74
C ALA A 668 33.06 -27.69 -8.47
N VAL A 669 32.51 -26.85 -7.58
CA VAL A 669 31.78 -27.30 -6.38
C VAL A 669 30.49 -28.03 -6.76
N VAL A 670 29.75 -27.51 -7.74
CA VAL A 670 28.51 -28.13 -8.23
C VAL A 670 28.80 -29.46 -8.95
N ALA A 671 29.90 -29.53 -9.71
CA ALA A 671 30.36 -30.77 -10.34
C ALA A 671 30.77 -31.83 -9.30
N GLY A 672 31.45 -31.42 -8.22
CA GLY A 672 31.78 -32.28 -7.08
C GLY A 672 30.53 -32.86 -6.39
N GLN A 673 29.52 -32.03 -6.14
CA GLN A 673 28.25 -32.46 -5.52
C GLN A 673 27.44 -33.42 -6.40
N ARG A 674 27.53 -33.31 -7.74
CA ARG A 674 26.92 -34.29 -8.65
C ARG A 674 27.61 -35.65 -8.61
N CYS A 675 28.93 -35.67 -8.37
CA CYS A 675 29.70 -36.91 -8.26
C CYS A 675 29.35 -37.66 -6.96
N ASP A 676 29.20 -36.95 -5.84
CA ASP A 676 28.80 -37.54 -4.55
C ASP A 676 27.36 -38.08 -4.56
N ASN A 677 26.44 -37.41 -5.28
CA ASN A 677 25.07 -37.90 -5.44
C ASN A 677 24.98 -39.12 -6.36
N CYS A 678 25.91 -39.31 -7.31
CA CYS A 678 26.00 -40.55 -8.07
C CYS A 678 26.59 -41.69 -7.23
N ARG A 679 27.57 -41.40 -6.37
CA ARG A 679 28.18 -42.39 -5.48
C ARG A 679 27.19 -42.92 -4.44
N ARG A 680 26.29 -42.07 -3.92
CA ARG A 680 25.22 -42.50 -2.98
C ARG A 680 24.08 -43.31 -3.61
N ARG A 681 23.97 -43.37 -4.94
CA ARG A 681 22.96 -44.19 -5.63
C ARG A 681 23.45 -45.59 -6.02
N GLY A 682 24.72 -45.90 -5.82
CA GLY A 682 25.33 -47.19 -6.19
C GLY A 682 25.19 -48.32 -5.16
N ASP A 683 24.91 -48.02 -3.89
CA ASP A 683 25.10 -48.99 -2.79
C ASP A 683 23.80 -49.53 -2.16
N ASN A 684 22.66 -49.49 -2.85
CA ASN A 684 21.42 -50.12 -2.36
C ASN A 684 21.00 -51.29 -3.25
N SER A 685 21.75 -52.39 -3.16
CA SER A 685 21.18 -53.73 -3.39
C SER A 685 21.88 -54.75 -2.50
N ILE A 686 21.08 -55.61 -1.86
CA ILE A 686 21.44 -56.85 -1.14
C ILE A 686 21.75 -56.69 0.36
N MET A 687 20.73 -56.86 1.22
CA MET A 687 20.61 -58.04 2.10
C MET A 687 19.35 -57.96 2.99
N THR A 688 18.58 -59.04 2.93
CA THR A 688 17.52 -59.49 3.85
C THR A 688 18.10 -60.05 5.14
N GLU A 689 17.55 -59.72 6.31
CA GLU A 689 17.04 -60.65 7.34
C GLU A 689 16.76 -59.99 8.71
N SER A 690 15.54 -60.22 9.19
CA SER A 690 15.09 -60.57 10.55
C SER A 690 16.00 -60.31 11.78
N GLN A 691 15.52 -59.52 12.76
CA GLN A 691 15.05 -60.01 14.07
C GLN A 691 14.79 -58.87 15.09
N THR A 692 13.77 -59.12 15.90
CA THR A 692 13.30 -58.47 17.14
C THR A 692 14.36 -58.25 18.23
N THR A 693 14.34 -57.11 18.96
CA THR A 693 14.00 -56.99 20.41
C THR A 693 14.30 -55.61 21.04
N SER A 694 13.49 -55.30 22.06
CA SER A 694 13.52 -54.28 23.13
C SER A 694 14.89 -53.78 23.64
N HIS A 695 15.02 -52.46 23.89
CA HIS A 695 15.13 -51.88 25.26
C HIS A 695 15.41 -50.35 25.26
N HIS A 696 14.88 -49.69 26.30
CA HIS A 696 15.18 -48.35 26.82
C HIS A 696 16.67 -47.93 26.75
N ILE A 697 16.93 -46.62 26.59
CA ILE A 697 17.68 -45.78 27.55
C ILE A 697 17.68 -44.30 27.12
N THR A 698 17.49 -43.47 28.14
CA THR A 698 17.54 -42.01 28.29
C THR A 698 18.98 -41.47 28.20
N SER A 699 19.21 -40.33 27.53
CA SER A 699 20.04 -39.20 28.02
C SER A 699 20.17 -38.12 26.94
N THR A 700 19.66 -36.90 27.15
CA THR A 700 20.39 -35.72 27.67
C THR A 700 21.65 -35.38 26.88
N PHE A 701 21.60 -34.31 26.07
CA PHE A 701 22.77 -33.50 25.75
C PHE A 701 22.38 -32.03 25.67
N THR A 702 22.59 -31.35 26.79
CA THR A 702 22.81 -29.91 26.90
C THR A 702 24.14 -29.56 26.24
N HIS A 703 24.18 -28.53 25.39
CA HIS A 703 25.40 -27.74 25.22
C HIS A 703 25.09 -26.26 25.08
N ASN A 704 25.54 -25.55 26.11
CA ASN A 704 25.74 -24.11 26.16
C ASN A 704 26.71 -23.66 25.05
N TYR A 705 26.40 -22.54 24.41
CA TYR A 705 27.42 -21.55 24.02
C TYR A 705 26.87 -20.15 24.24
N SER A 706 27.46 -19.49 25.24
CA SER A 706 27.44 -18.06 25.52
C SER A 706 28.68 -17.38 24.93
N CYS A 707 28.59 -16.06 24.80
CA CYS A 707 29.64 -15.07 24.46
C CYS A 707 29.91 -14.93 22.95
N THR A 708 29.83 -13.76 22.33
CA THR A 708 29.87 -12.34 22.78
C THR A 708 28.92 -11.48 21.96
#